data_AF-A0A0D2NM12-F1
#
_entry.id   AF-A0A0D2NM12-F1
#
_cell.length_a   1.000
_cell.length_b   1.000
_cell.length_c   1.000
_cell.angle_alpha   90.00
_cell.angle_beta   90.00
_cell.angle_gamma   90.00
#
_symmetry.space_group_name_H-M   'P 1'
#
loop_
_entity.id
_entity.type
_entity.pdbx_description
1 polymer ?
#
loop_
_entity_poly.entity_id
_entity_poly.type
_entity_poly.pdbx_seq_one_letter_code
_entity_poly.pdbx_strand_id
1 'polypeptide(L)'
;MVKAVVVAGTHSGVGKTSIAVGLMAALQARGLVVAPFKVGPDFLDGLHHTAATGRPSINLDGFMLTRDQALASFSRAAAGADVAVVEGVMGLFDSRDGRSEDGSTAQIAKWLGAPVLLVLDCWAMARSAAAVVKGFAEFDPDLNLAGVIFNKVGGAAHAAWLEEALTAAGLAARVLGGVPKDPAVSIPARHLGLTTPAEQRPQHAAAGGGGDAPSRGYAVGDDGGYIGQLRRLVGDNLDLEAVLQLAAEIPVVRAAADAALAVGTPAAEGCTAGGGADRPRPRIGVALDEAFLFYYRDNLLLLEAAGAELVTFSPLRDAALPPRLSGLYLGGGYPERFAAGLAANAAMRAQVAAFSGAGGVVYAECGGLMYLSASLEPGPGAAEGAGAGTVGGRGGDEVGASGSPSAGKRQEEGKQQRQQQQRQQQQQQPAAYPMVGVFPFRTRMAAARGMRMGYCEVLPLPGCPLFSVGGAAVRAQMFHFSEIVEDHQEHSNGDADSNPGGGGACGGGGGSGGGSRCAYTRTYRLQMVAPGAAPEAEGYSVRRTLASYVHIHFGGCPQLAASLVDKCREVDVTYVSAAVARASGAAAGEDSRAALGGAGRDACPYCSRPHGQSEAGAAGEKPSETAAAAPAADVAPQGPQHPEPRPPDRAVPGRIVSLLPSGTEICLALGLGPPRLAAVSAFCDDVVSSGGCSGDSSGINCGSGAELVSAARAVGASPVAHLPRAVRSLVDTSAMTSRQVEEQMQRLKAQGRPPFEIDVALLRRLRPALVLSQDACAACDATAAQACAALRSAGIGAGGCRVLSLSPRTLAEVAECIVSVGDAAGAGGEARALRRPRVLLLCGLDPFVLGGQWIPDLIATVCRAEDASGQLPGDPPLRVTWSDVIRFAPDLLVLSPCSRSPGNALGEALALSTRPGWWGMPAVAAREVYIADHGLFSRPGPGMATRGAEVLARLVWGPGAEGLGPCPQGAVLKMRPPEGVEEGPAAMERGWFVNWD
;
A
#
# COMPACT_ATOMS: atom_id res chain seq x y z
N MET A 1 0.70 32.81 2.54
CA MET A 1 2.02 32.41 2.02
C MET A 1 2.86 31.95 3.20
N VAL A 2 3.84 31.08 2.98
CA VAL A 2 4.88 30.71 3.95
C VAL A 2 6.23 30.80 3.24
N LYS A 3 7.28 31.31 3.90
CA LYS A 3 8.63 31.27 3.34
C LYS A 3 9.16 29.84 3.43
N ALA A 4 9.86 29.33 2.42
CA ALA A 4 10.39 27.97 2.45
C ALA A 4 11.82 27.88 1.91
N VAL A 5 12.62 27.02 2.55
CA VAL A 5 13.97 26.64 2.11
C VAL A 5 14.16 25.13 2.28
N VAL A 6 14.95 24.53 1.39
CA VAL A 6 15.37 23.13 1.49
C VAL A 6 16.84 23.07 1.88
N VAL A 7 17.15 22.41 3.00
CA VAL A 7 18.53 22.14 3.43
C VAL A 7 18.93 20.78 2.90
N ALA A 8 19.77 20.74 1.87
CA ALA A 8 20.28 19.51 1.27
C ALA A 8 21.78 19.36 1.54
N GLY A 9 22.37 18.25 1.13
CA GLY A 9 23.81 18.05 1.27
C GLY A 9 24.35 17.15 0.19
N THR A 10 25.67 17.03 0.11
CA THR A 10 26.32 16.28 -0.97
C THR A 10 26.22 14.76 -0.79
N HIS A 11 26.10 14.28 0.44
CA HIS A 11 25.99 12.86 0.80
C HIS A 11 25.46 12.70 2.24
N SER A 12 25.20 11.47 2.67
CA SER A 12 24.90 11.16 4.07
C SER A 12 26.10 11.43 4.99
N GLY A 13 25.87 11.92 6.21
CA GLY A 13 26.96 12.21 7.18
C GLY A 13 27.67 13.57 7.01
N VAL A 14 27.33 14.36 5.98
CA VAL A 14 27.89 15.72 5.74
C VAL A 14 27.49 16.75 6.81
N GLY A 15 26.55 16.42 7.70
CA GLY A 15 26.08 17.29 8.80
C GLY A 15 24.77 18.05 8.54
N LYS A 16 24.00 17.66 7.50
CA LYS A 16 22.69 18.27 7.16
C LYS A 16 21.78 18.44 8.37
N THR A 17 21.55 17.38 9.14
CA THR A 17 20.63 17.39 10.28
C THR A 17 21.07 18.34 11.37
N SER A 18 22.37 18.39 11.68
CA SER A 18 22.91 19.36 12.64
C SER A 18 22.68 20.80 12.18
N ILE A 19 22.91 21.08 10.89
CA ILE A 19 22.67 22.40 10.29
C ILE A 19 21.18 22.74 10.27
N ALA A 20 20.31 21.81 9.84
CA ALA A 20 18.87 22.02 9.76
C ALA A 20 18.26 22.26 11.15
N VAL A 21 18.60 21.43 12.14
CA VAL A 21 18.17 21.58 13.54
C VAL A 21 18.66 22.90 14.14
N GLY A 22 19.94 23.24 13.94
CA GLY A 22 20.50 24.50 14.42
C GLY A 22 19.87 25.72 13.76
N LEU A 23 19.59 25.65 12.45
CA LEU A 23 18.89 26.69 11.70
C LEU A 23 17.47 26.88 12.20
N MET A 24 16.70 25.79 12.35
CA MET A 24 15.35 25.83 12.91
C MET A 24 15.33 26.46 14.30
N ALA A 25 16.22 26.03 15.19
CA ALA A 25 16.33 26.57 16.54
C ALA A 25 16.74 28.06 16.55
N ALA A 26 17.63 28.47 15.64
CA ALA A 26 18.08 29.85 15.54
C ALA A 26 16.99 30.78 15.01
N LEU A 27 16.20 30.33 14.03
CA LEU A 27 15.03 31.06 13.52
C LEU A 27 13.93 31.17 14.61
N GLN A 28 13.72 30.12 15.40
CA GLN A 28 12.81 30.20 16.56
C GLN A 28 13.26 31.21 17.62
N ALA A 29 14.57 31.27 17.90
CA ALA A 29 15.10 32.25 18.84
C ALA A 29 14.95 33.71 18.34
N ARG A 30 14.73 33.91 17.04
CA ARG A 30 14.32 35.21 16.46
C ARG A 30 12.81 35.47 16.53
N GLY A 31 12.05 34.61 17.18
CA GLY A 31 10.60 34.74 17.36
C GLY A 31 9.76 34.25 16.18
N LEU A 32 10.35 33.57 15.19
CA LEU A 32 9.62 33.02 14.05
C LEU A 32 8.98 31.67 14.38
N VAL A 33 7.77 31.46 13.87
CA VAL A 33 7.12 30.15 13.89
C VAL A 33 7.68 29.31 12.75
N VAL A 34 8.48 28.30 13.08
CA VAL A 34 9.15 27.42 12.12
C VAL A 34 8.36 26.12 11.92
N ALA A 35 7.97 25.81 10.69
CA ALA A 35 7.40 24.52 10.31
C ALA A 35 8.51 23.56 9.82
N PRO A 36 8.79 22.47 10.54
CA PRO A 36 9.79 21.51 10.12
C PRO A 36 9.25 20.43 9.16
N PHE A 37 10.08 20.06 8.19
CA PHE A 37 9.82 18.94 7.30
C PHE A 37 11.09 18.10 7.11
N LYS A 38 10.90 16.80 6.88
CA LYS A 38 11.98 15.87 6.52
C LYS A 38 11.65 15.23 5.19
N VAL A 39 12.56 15.30 4.22
CA VAL A 39 12.44 14.51 2.99
C VAL A 39 12.75 13.06 3.29
N GLY A 40 12.05 12.17 2.61
CA GLY A 40 12.27 10.74 2.73
C GLY A 40 11.68 10.16 4.01
N PRO A 41 11.98 8.90 4.29
CA PRO A 41 11.15 8.14 5.22
C PRO A 41 11.79 7.96 6.61
N ASP A 42 12.79 8.77 6.94
CA ASP A 42 13.47 8.78 8.24
C ASP A 42 12.58 9.32 9.37
N PHE A 43 12.50 8.58 10.47
CA PHE A 43 11.70 8.97 11.65
C PHE A 43 12.48 9.82 12.66
N LEU A 44 13.81 9.64 12.73
CA LEU A 44 14.63 10.18 13.83
C LEU A 44 14.95 11.66 13.65
N ASP A 45 15.27 12.09 12.43
CA ASP A 45 15.54 13.50 12.13
C ASP A 45 14.34 14.37 12.51
N GLY A 46 13.13 13.89 12.18
CA GLY A 46 11.88 14.54 12.56
C GLY A 46 11.67 14.73 14.07
N LEU A 47 12.22 13.84 14.90
CA LEU A 47 12.20 14.02 16.37
C LEU A 47 13.12 15.16 16.80
N HIS A 48 14.30 15.31 16.20
CA HIS A 48 15.19 16.45 16.47
C HIS A 48 14.58 17.77 16.00
N HIS A 49 13.94 17.79 14.84
CA HIS A 49 13.18 18.94 14.37
C HIS A 49 12.08 19.34 15.34
N THR A 50 11.31 18.36 15.81
CA THR A 50 10.21 18.59 16.75
C THR A 50 10.75 19.11 18.08
N ALA A 51 11.88 18.59 18.54
CA ALA A 51 12.54 19.10 19.74
C ALA A 51 13.08 20.54 19.57
N ALA A 52 13.53 20.90 18.37
CA ALA A 52 14.03 22.24 18.07
C ALA A 52 12.95 23.27 17.80
N THR A 53 11.77 22.85 17.34
CA THR A 53 10.68 23.76 16.93
C THR A 53 9.43 23.70 17.82
N GLY A 54 9.29 22.68 18.65
CA GLY A 54 8.03 22.38 19.34
C GLY A 54 6.87 22.02 18.41
N ARG A 55 7.07 21.99 17.09
CA ARG A 55 6.07 21.61 16.08
C ARG A 55 6.41 20.23 15.51
N PRO A 56 5.44 19.34 15.32
CA PRO A 56 5.71 18.03 14.70
C PRO A 56 6.28 18.17 13.29
N SER A 57 7.35 17.43 13.00
CA SER A 57 7.90 17.31 11.64
C SER A 57 7.06 16.37 10.79
N ILE A 58 6.82 16.76 9.53
CA ILE A 58 6.16 15.91 8.52
C ILE A 58 7.18 15.37 7.54
N ASN A 59 7.03 14.09 7.16
CA ASN A 59 7.81 13.47 6.10
C ASN A 59 7.24 13.80 4.72
N LEU A 60 8.09 14.21 3.79
CA LEU A 60 7.75 14.43 2.38
C LEU A 60 8.57 13.48 1.53
N ASP A 61 7.92 12.49 0.92
CA ASP A 61 8.60 11.43 0.21
C ASP A 61 7.98 11.26 -1.18
N GLY A 62 8.74 11.58 -2.24
CA GLY A 62 8.22 11.55 -3.60
C GLY A 62 8.07 10.15 -4.20
N PHE A 63 8.56 9.11 -3.52
CA PHE A 63 8.19 7.74 -3.86
C PHE A 63 6.82 7.41 -3.26
N MET A 64 6.64 7.58 -1.95
CA MET A 64 5.39 7.21 -1.26
C MET A 64 4.22 8.16 -1.53
N LEU A 65 4.51 9.42 -1.85
CA LEU A 65 3.51 10.46 -2.12
C LEU A 65 3.60 10.91 -3.57
N THR A 66 2.45 11.13 -4.19
CA THR A 66 2.38 11.92 -5.41
C THR A 66 2.69 13.39 -5.11
N ARG A 67 2.98 14.18 -6.16
CA ARG A 67 3.18 15.62 -6.03
C ARG A 67 2.05 16.31 -5.26
N ASP A 68 0.81 16.04 -5.63
CA ASP A 68 -0.35 16.70 -5.01
C ASP A 68 -0.51 16.30 -3.54
N GLN A 69 -0.25 15.03 -3.20
CA GLN A 69 -0.26 14.55 -1.82
C GLN A 69 0.84 15.21 -0.99
N ALA A 70 2.06 15.31 -1.50
CA ALA A 70 3.18 15.97 -0.82
C ALA A 70 2.90 17.47 -0.60
N LEU A 71 2.35 18.17 -1.61
CA LEU A 71 1.97 19.58 -1.49
C LEU A 71 0.81 19.80 -0.51
N ALA A 72 -0.14 18.85 -0.42
CA ALA A 72 -1.21 18.89 0.56
C ALA A 72 -0.68 18.69 1.99
N SER A 73 0.22 17.73 2.20
CA SER A 73 0.87 17.50 3.51
C SER A 73 1.74 18.68 3.92
N PHE A 74 2.49 19.28 2.99
CA PHE A 74 3.22 20.53 3.22
C PHE A 74 2.27 21.66 3.64
N SER A 75 1.20 21.90 2.88
CA SER A 75 0.25 22.97 3.15
C SER A 75 -0.42 22.83 4.53
N ARG A 76 -0.81 21.62 4.93
CA ARG A 76 -1.40 21.36 6.25
C ARG A 76 -0.45 21.75 7.38
N ALA A 77 0.79 21.28 7.34
CA ALA A 77 1.73 21.47 8.44
C ALA A 77 2.41 22.85 8.46
N ALA A 78 2.51 23.49 7.29
CA ALA A 78 3.02 24.86 7.17
C ALA A 78 1.97 25.92 7.57
N ALA A 79 0.71 25.53 7.77
CA ALA A 79 -0.34 26.46 8.20
C ALA A 79 0.04 27.15 9.52
N GLY A 80 0.00 28.49 9.51
CA GLY A 80 0.33 29.33 10.65
C GLY A 80 1.82 29.43 10.99
N ALA A 81 2.71 29.00 10.09
CA ALA A 81 4.15 29.20 10.22
C ALA A 81 4.62 30.41 9.39
N ASP A 82 5.68 31.06 9.86
CA ASP A 82 6.36 32.15 9.14
C ASP A 82 7.36 31.58 8.12
N VAL A 83 8.04 30.50 8.50
CA VAL A 83 9.07 29.84 7.69
C VAL A 83 8.97 28.33 7.79
N ALA A 84 9.11 27.64 6.66
CA ALA A 84 9.23 26.21 6.53
C ALA A 84 10.68 25.84 6.22
N VAL A 85 11.25 24.93 7.01
CA VAL A 85 12.59 24.38 6.77
C VAL A 85 12.45 22.91 6.45
N VAL A 86 12.87 22.52 5.25
CA VAL A 86 12.76 21.16 4.74
C VAL A 86 14.16 20.53 4.72
N GLU A 87 14.44 19.60 5.63
CA GLU A 87 15.71 18.84 5.59
C GLU A 87 15.65 17.75 4.52
N GLY A 88 16.68 17.63 3.68
CA GLY A 88 16.82 16.58 2.68
C GLY A 88 17.08 15.18 3.23
N VAL A 89 16.96 14.17 2.36
CA VAL A 89 17.41 12.79 2.58
C VAL A 89 18.74 12.57 1.86
N MET A 90 19.63 11.75 2.44
CA MET A 90 20.91 11.33 1.82
C MET A 90 21.66 12.50 1.13
N GLY A 91 22.12 12.35 -0.12
CA GLY A 91 22.56 13.45 -0.99
C GLY A 91 21.40 14.11 -1.73
N LEU A 92 21.61 15.33 -2.22
CA LEU A 92 20.57 16.14 -2.89
C LEU A 92 19.84 15.41 -4.03
N PHE A 93 20.58 14.64 -4.84
CA PHE A 93 20.06 13.90 -5.98
C PHE A 93 19.84 12.40 -5.70
N ASP A 94 20.17 11.92 -4.50
CA ASP A 94 20.01 10.51 -4.17
C ASP A 94 18.53 10.16 -4.06
N SER A 95 18.09 9.17 -4.84
CA SER A 95 16.69 8.77 -4.99
C SER A 95 16.52 7.27 -4.72
N ARG A 96 15.34 6.71 -5.03
CA ARG A 96 15.10 5.26 -4.98
C ARG A 96 16.03 4.44 -5.88
N ASP A 97 16.55 5.02 -6.97
CA ASP A 97 17.48 4.37 -7.90
C ASP A 97 18.46 5.37 -8.55
N GLY A 98 19.45 4.87 -9.30
CA GLY A 98 20.44 5.72 -9.95
C GLY A 98 19.99 6.39 -11.25
N ARG A 99 18.71 6.31 -11.62
CA ARG A 99 18.20 6.72 -12.95
C ARG A 99 17.13 7.80 -12.89
N SER A 100 16.32 7.78 -11.84
CA SER A 100 15.20 8.70 -11.62
C SER A 100 15.50 9.62 -10.44
N GLU A 101 14.74 10.70 -10.32
CA GLU A 101 14.76 11.58 -9.14
C GLU A 101 13.69 11.21 -8.10
N ASP A 102 12.95 10.12 -8.30
CA ASP A 102 11.84 9.71 -7.46
C ASP A 102 12.30 9.39 -6.03
N GLY A 103 11.78 10.14 -5.06
CA GLY A 103 12.18 10.04 -3.65
C GLY A 103 13.39 10.90 -3.27
N SER A 104 13.94 11.70 -4.19
CA SER A 104 15.09 12.57 -3.92
C SER A 104 14.70 13.90 -3.25
N THR A 105 15.70 14.54 -2.65
CA THR A 105 15.56 15.92 -2.12
C THR A 105 15.32 16.93 -3.24
N ALA A 106 15.96 16.76 -4.40
CA ALA A 106 15.78 17.62 -5.57
C ALA A 106 14.33 17.60 -6.07
N GLN A 107 13.69 16.44 -6.13
CA GLN A 107 12.29 16.31 -6.55
C GLN A 107 11.35 17.12 -5.64
N ILE A 108 11.48 16.99 -4.31
CA ILE A 108 10.64 17.75 -3.37
C ILE A 108 10.90 19.25 -3.48
N ALA A 109 12.16 19.67 -3.63
CA ALA A 109 12.50 21.08 -3.84
C ALA A 109 11.82 21.66 -5.09
N LYS A 110 11.86 20.94 -6.22
CA LYS A 110 11.18 21.35 -7.47
C LYS A 110 9.66 21.37 -7.35
N TRP A 111 9.07 20.40 -6.66
CA TRP A 111 7.62 20.38 -6.44
C TRP A 111 7.13 21.57 -5.63
N LEU A 112 7.88 21.94 -4.59
CA LEU A 112 7.61 23.10 -3.74
C LEU A 112 7.97 24.42 -4.42
N GLY A 113 8.88 24.41 -5.41
CA GLY A 113 9.52 25.62 -5.92
C GLY A 113 10.44 26.29 -4.89
N ALA A 114 10.93 25.53 -3.93
CA ALA A 114 11.75 26.03 -2.83
C ALA A 114 13.25 26.04 -3.21
N PRO A 115 14.00 27.09 -2.87
CA PRO A 115 15.44 27.15 -3.06
C PRO A 115 16.16 26.11 -2.21
N VAL A 116 17.25 25.56 -2.76
CA VAL A 116 18.12 24.61 -2.07
C VAL A 116 19.33 25.34 -1.47
N LEU A 117 19.58 25.05 -0.20
CA LEU A 117 20.78 25.40 0.55
C LEU A 117 21.66 24.16 0.67
N LEU A 118 22.75 24.10 -0.10
CA LEU A 118 23.63 22.94 -0.15
C LEU A 118 24.65 22.97 0.99
N VAL A 119 24.58 21.98 1.88
CA VAL A 119 25.57 21.73 2.93
C VAL A 119 26.74 20.94 2.33
N LEU A 120 27.93 21.53 2.39
CA LEU A 120 29.18 20.92 1.93
C LEU A 120 30.12 20.74 3.12
N ASP A 121 30.54 19.50 3.39
CA ASP A 121 31.67 19.25 4.28
C ASP A 121 32.92 19.82 3.60
N CYS A 122 33.65 20.71 4.26
CA CYS A 122 34.86 21.33 3.74
C CYS A 122 36.13 20.88 4.48
N TRP A 123 36.05 19.82 5.28
CA TRP A 123 37.23 19.29 5.95
C TRP A 123 38.29 18.91 4.91
N ALA A 124 39.49 19.47 5.08
CA ALA A 124 40.62 19.29 4.17
C ALA A 124 40.33 19.66 2.70
N MET A 125 39.43 20.62 2.45
CA MET A 125 39.14 21.19 1.13
C MET A 125 39.50 22.67 1.06
N ALA A 126 39.64 23.20 -0.16
CA ALA A 126 39.76 24.62 -0.45
C ALA A 126 39.14 24.87 -1.84
N ARG A 127 39.95 25.15 -2.86
CA ARG A 127 39.46 25.40 -4.23
C ARG A 127 38.58 24.29 -4.82
N SER A 128 38.80 23.03 -4.43
CA SER A 128 37.97 21.90 -4.87
C SER A 128 36.50 22.01 -4.46
N ALA A 129 36.18 22.79 -3.42
CA ALA A 129 34.79 23.06 -3.03
C ALA A 129 34.00 23.69 -4.19
N ALA A 130 34.61 24.61 -4.94
CA ALA A 130 33.98 25.22 -6.11
C ALA A 130 33.68 24.20 -7.21
N ALA A 131 34.54 23.21 -7.42
CA ALA A 131 34.30 22.15 -8.40
C ALA A 131 33.10 21.27 -8.01
N VAL A 132 33.00 20.93 -6.71
CA VAL A 132 31.85 20.16 -6.19
C VAL A 132 30.56 20.96 -6.32
N VAL A 133 30.53 22.20 -5.84
CA VAL A 133 29.34 23.06 -5.93
C VAL A 133 28.94 23.29 -7.38
N LYS A 134 29.90 23.52 -8.29
CA LYS A 134 29.63 23.64 -9.73
C LYS A 134 28.96 22.40 -10.29
N GLY A 135 29.45 21.21 -9.93
CA GLY A 135 28.81 19.95 -10.31
C GLY A 135 27.35 19.90 -9.86
N PHE A 136 27.06 20.21 -8.60
CA PHE A 136 25.68 20.21 -8.09
C PHE A 136 24.79 21.30 -8.71
N ALA A 137 25.34 22.47 -9.02
CA ALA A 137 24.61 23.59 -9.60
C ALA A 137 24.29 23.40 -11.08
N GLU A 138 25.15 22.71 -11.84
CA GLU A 138 24.99 22.52 -13.29
C GLU A 138 24.35 21.17 -13.65
N PHE A 139 24.28 20.21 -12.71
CA PHE A 139 23.78 18.87 -12.99
C PHE A 139 22.28 18.83 -13.34
N ASP A 140 21.46 19.59 -12.61
CA ASP A 140 20.03 19.74 -12.86
C ASP A 140 19.68 21.22 -13.03
N PRO A 141 19.49 21.71 -14.27
CA PRO A 141 19.25 23.12 -14.54
C PRO A 141 17.88 23.62 -14.05
N ASP A 142 16.93 22.72 -13.78
CA ASP A 142 15.61 23.09 -13.26
C ASP A 142 15.63 23.29 -11.73
N LEU A 143 16.72 22.91 -11.06
CA LEU A 143 16.86 23.02 -9.62
C LEU A 143 17.46 24.38 -9.21
N ASN A 144 16.75 25.11 -8.35
CA ASN A 144 17.23 26.37 -7.80
C ASN A 144 18.22 26.14 -6.63
N LEU A 145 19.50 25.91 -6.94
CA LEU A 145 20.57 25.90 -5.95
C LEU A 145 20.96 27.34 -5.59
N ALA A 146 20.29 27.90 -4.58
CA ALA A 146 20.36 29.32 -4.26
C ALA A 146 21.50 29.66 -3.28
N GLY A 147 21.91 28.72 -2.44
CA GLY A 147 22.93 28.98 -1.42
C GLY A 147 23.78 27.79 -1.04
N VAL A 148 24.95 28.07 -0.46
CA VAL A 148 25.91 27.09 0.03
C VAL A 148 26.26 27.36 1.48
N ILE A 149 26.26 26.30 2.29
CA ILE A 149 26.69 26.30 3.69
C ILE A 149 27.94 25.43 3.79
N PHE A 150 29.07 26.03 4.18
CA PHE A 150 30.28 25.27 4.44
C PHE A 150 30.23 24.69 5.85
N ASN A 151 30.42 23.38 5.98
CA ASN A 151 30.46 22.68 7.25
C ASN A 151 31.88 22.20 7.56
N LYS A 152 32.22 22.11 8.85
CA LYS A 152 33.54 21.72 9.34
C LYS A 152 34.69 22.60 8.82
N VAL A 153 34.45 23.91 8.72
CA VAL A 153 35.51 24.85 8.33
C VAL A 153 36.59 24.95 9.42
N GLY A 154 37.80 25.30 9.00
CA GLY A 154 38.97 25.41 9.89
C GLY A 154 39.06 26.75 10.64
N GLY A 155 38.15 27.67 10.36
CA GLY A 155 38.12 29.04 10.88
C GLY A 155 37.76 30.05 9.79
N ALA A 156 37.72 31.34 10.15
CA ALA A 156 37.29 32.43 9.26
C ALA A 156 38.15 32.56 7.99
N ALA A 157 39.49 32.42 8.11
CA ALA A 157 40.37 32.48 6.94
C ALA A 157 40.11 31.35 5.93
N HIS A 158 39.80 30.14 6.43
CA HIS A 158 39.44 29.02 5.56
C HIS A 158 38.07 29.28 4.88
N ALA A 159 37.08 29.79 5.61
CA ALA A 159 35.79 30.17 5.02
C ALA A 159 35.93 31.21 3.88
N ALA A 160 36.80 32.22 4.07
CA ALA A 160 37.08 33.22 3.04
C ALA A 160 37.69 32.60 1.76
N TRP A 161 38.66 31.69 1.89
CA TRP A 161 39.22 30.98 0.72
C TRP A 161 38.20 30.14 -0.04
N LEU A 162 37.24 29.53 0.68
CA LEU A 162 36.15 28.79 0.05
C LEU A 162 35.22 29.72 -0.73
N GLU A 163 34.87 30.88 -0.16
CA GLU A 163 34.05 31.90 -0.82
C GLU A 163 34.74 32.51 -2.05
N GLU A 164 36.03 32.83 -1.96
CA GLU A 164 36.86 33.27 -3.09
C GLU A 164 36.87 32.22 -4.21
N ALA A 165 36.96 30.93 -3.86
CA ALA A 165 36.96 29.84 -4.84
C ALA A 165 35.62 29.74 -5.60
N LEU A 166 34.49 29.87 -4.91
CA LEU A 166 33.16 29.87 -5.54
C LEU A 166 32.98 31.10 -6.44
N THR A 167 33.41 32.27 -5.96
CA THR A 167 33.36 33.54 -6.73
C THR A 167 34.20 33.45 -7.99
N ALA A 168 35.44 32.97 -7.89
CA ALA A 168 36.34 32.81 -9.03
C ALA A 168 35.85 31.76 -10.05
N ALA A 169 35.02 30.81 -9.63
CA ALA A 169 34.37 29.84 -10.51
C ALA A 169 33.11 30.39 -11.21
N GLY A 170 32.66 31.60 -10.86
CA GLY A 170 31.49 32.24 -11.45
C GLY A 170 30.15 31.64 -11.00
N LEU A 171 30.11 31.04 -9.79
CA LEU A 171 28.90 30.39 -9.28
C LEU A 171 27.92 31.43 -8.71
N ALA A 172 26.64 31.30 -9.08
CA ALA A 172 25.58 32.21 -8.64
C ALA A 172 25.09 31.94 -7.22
N ALA A 173 25.33 30.73 -6.68
CA ALA A 173 24.87 30.35 -5.36
C ALA A 173 25.55 31.20 -4.27
N ARG A 174 24.76 31.83 -3.40
CA ARG A 174 25.25 32.70 -2.33
C ARG A 174 25.90 31.87 -1.23
N VAL A 175 27.09 32.25 -0.80
CA VAL A 175 27.70 31.69 0.42
C VAL A 175 26.96 32.24 1.64
N LEU A 176 26.40 31.34 2.44
CA LEU A 176 25.60 31.69 3.63
C LEU A 176 26.41 31.70 4.91
N GLY A 177 27.63 31.15 4.89
CA GLY A 177 28.53 31.11 6.03
C GLY A 177 29.29 29.79 6.14
N GLY A 178 30.15 29.70 7.16
CA GLY A 178 31.00 28.56 7.42
C GLY A 178 30.94 28.12 8.88
N VAL A 179 30.34 26.95 9.13
CA VAL A 179 30.19 26.38 10.47
C VAL A 179 31.45 25.59 10.84
N PRO A 180 32.16 25.95 11.93
CA PRO A 180 33.39 25.26 12.31
C PRO A 180 33.09 23.86 12.86
N LYS A 181 34.11 22.99 12.81
CA LYS A 181 34.01 21.67 13.46
C LYS A 181 34.06 21.85 14.98
N ASP A 182 32.98 21.52 15.66
CA ASP A 182 32.94 21.45 17.13
C ASP A 182 32.74 19.99 17.60
N PRO A 183 33.76 19.34 18.15
CA PRO A 183 33.63 17.98 18.69
C PRO A 183 32.65 17.88 19.87
N ALA A 184 32.40 18.98 20.58
CA ALA A 184 31.48 19.01 21.71
C ALA A 184 30.01 18.99 21.26
N VAL A 185 29.74 19.30 19.98
CA VAL A 185 28.39 19.39 19.40
C VAL A 185 28.27 18.36 18.27
N SER A 186 27.83 17.15 18.62
CA SER A 186 27.50 16.12 17.63
C SER A 186 26.18 15.46 17.99
N ILE A 187 25.42 15.04 16.96
CA ILE A 187 24.31 14.12 17.14
C ILE A 187 24.84 12.73 16.78
N PRO A 188 25.15 11.86 17.75
CA PRO A 188 25.67 10.53 17.49
C PRO A 188 24.70 9.73 16.63
N ALA A 189 25.25 9.02 15.65
CA ALA A 189 24.53 8.02 14.87
C ALA A 189 24.78 6.62 15.46
N ARG A 190 23.78 5.76 15.34
CA ARG A 190 23.83 4.30 15.54
C ARG A 190 23.59 3.60 14.20
N HIS A 191 23.62 2.27 14.25
CA HIS A 191 23.35 1.40 13.10
C HIS A 191 21.98 1.65 12.44
N LEU A 192 21.03 2.27 13.14
CA LEU A 192 19.65 2.55 12.71
C LEU A 192 19.34 4.05 12.63
N GLY A 193 20.34 4.90 12.34
CA GLY A 193 20.17 6.36 12.24
C GLY A 193 20.59 7.11 13.50
N LEU A 194 20.16 8.37 13.67
CA LEU A 194 20.55 9.20 14.82
C LEU A 194 20.05 8.67 16.18
N THR A 195 20.79 8.96 17.24
CA THR A 195 20.27 8.80 18.61
C THR A 195 19.15 9.81 18.86
N THR A 196 18.09 9.41 19.57
CA THR A 196 16.91 10.28 19.78
C THR A 196 17.24 11.50 20.64
N PRO A 197 16.45 12.59 20.57
CA PRO A 197 16.59 13.73 21.47
C PRO A 197 16.54 13.35 22.96
N ALA A 198 15.77 12.31 23.32
CA ALA A 198 15.67 11.84 24.70
C ALA A 198 16.98 11.23 25.21
N GLU A 199 17.71 10.51 24.36
CA GLU A 199 19.02 9.91 24.67
C GLU A 199 20.14 10.95 24.80
N GLN A 200 19.94 12.16 24.27
CA GLN A 200 20.90 13.26 24.33
C GLN A 200 20.78 14.12 25.60
N ARG A 201 19.85 13.82 26.52
CA ARG A 201 19.71 14.56 27.79
C ARG A 201 20.68 14.05 28.87
N PRO A 202 21.35 14.93 29.64
CA PRO A 202 22.12 14.52 30.81
C PRO A 202 21.23 13.84 31.87
N GLN A 203 21.68 12.72 32.43
CA GLN A 203 20.92 11.81 33.31
C GLN A 203 20.51 12.37 34.69
N HIS A 204 20.77 13.65 34.99
CA HIS A 204 20.54 14.22 36.34
C HIS A 204 19.16 14.84 36.59
N ALA A 205 18.24 14.82 35.62
CA ALA A 205 16.88 15.38 35.78
C ALA A 205 15.76 14.33 36.03
N ALA A 206 16.10 13.05 36.21
CA ALA A 206 15.14 11.94 36.28
C ALA A 206 14.67 11.60 37.72
N ALA A 207 14.52 12.58 38.60
CA ALA A 207 13.93 12.40 39.93
C ALA A 207 12.80 13.42 40.16
N GLY A 208 11.61 13.10 39.65
CA GLY A 208 10.38 13.85 39.90
C GLY A 208 9.20 13.20 39.18
N GLY A 209 8.37 12.46 39.93
CA GLY A 209 7.27 11.64 39.40
C GLY A 209 6.01 12.42 39.02
N GLY A 210 5.08 11.69 38.39
CA GLY A 210 3.71 12.12 38.13
C GLY A 210 3.33 11.97 36.67
N GLY A 211 2.37 11.10 36.38
CA GLY A 211 1.90 10.77 35.03
C GLY A 211 1.39 11.98 34.26
N ASP A 212 2.02 12.22 33.11
CA ASP A 212 1.48 12.90 31.95
C ASP A 212 2.25 12.32 30.75
N ALA A 213 1.54 12.07 29.65
CA ALA A 213 2.06 11.51 28.40
C ALA A 213 3.32 12.23 27.86
N PRO A 214 4.03 11.69 26.85
CA PRO A 214 5.16 12.38 26.19
C PRO A 214 4.79 13.71 25.49
N SER A 215 3.59 14.26 25.72
CA SER A 215 3.11 15.55 25.26
C SER A 215 3.45 16.73 26.18
N ARG A 216 4.18 16.57 27.29
CA ARG A 216 4.86 17.71 27.93
C ARG A 216 6.11 18.04 27.13
N GLY A 217 5.96 19.04 26.27
CA GLY A 217 6.87 19.41 25.19
C GLY A 217 8.34 19.43 25.55
N TYR A 218 9.17 19.07 24.56
CA TYR A 218 10.54 19.54 24.50
C TYR A 218 10.51 21.04 24.75
N ALA A 219 11.04 21.49 25.88
CA ALA A 219 11.06 22.91 26.20
C ALA A 219 11.84 23.63 25.10
N VAL A 220 11.11 24.30 24.22
CA VAL A 220 11.67 25.16 23.18
C VAL A 220 12.50 26.22 23.89
N GLY A 221 13.81 26.24 23.62
CA GLY A 221 14.73 27.22 24.22
C GLY A 221 15.53 26.75 25.43
N ASP A 222 15.70 25.44 25.67
CA ASP A 222 16.77 24.97 26.57
C ASP A 222 18.16 25.30 25.99
N ASP A 223 18.74 26.39 26.48
CA ASP A 223 20.05 26.91 26.06
C ASP A 223 21.23 26.02 26.51
N GLY A 224 21.00 25.07 27.43
CA GLY A 224 22.03 24.19 28.01
C GLY A 224 22.28 22.89 27.24
N GLY A 225 21.30 22.40 26.47
CA GLY A 225 21.39 21.14 25.72
C GLY A 225 22.08 21.25 24.35
N TYR A 226 22.27 20.11 23.67
CA TYR A 226 22.90 20.05 22.35
C TYR A 226 22.16 20.89 21.28
N ILE A 227 20.82 21.02 21.38
CA ILE A 227 20.03 21.89 20.48
C ILE A 227 20.40 23.36 20.70
N GLY A 228 20.54 23.80 21.95
CA GLY A 228 21.01 25.15 22.28
C GLY A 228 22.43 25.42 21.79
N GLN A 229 23.29 24.40 21.82
CA GLN A 229 24.64 24.47 21.24
C GLN A 229 24.60 24.57 19.70
N LEU A 230 23.81 23.74 19.02
CA LEU A 230 23.58 23.82 17.57
C LEU A 230 23.00 25.16 17.16
N ARG A 231 22.04 25.70 17.93
CA ARG A 231 21.46 27.03 17.72
C ARG A 231 22.53 28.11 17.70
N ARG A 232 23.40 28.15 18.71
CA ARG A 232 24.51 29.13 18.78
C ARG A 232 25.48 28.91 17.64
N LEU A 233 25.94 27.67 17.47
CA LEU A 233 26.92 27.33 16.44
C LEU A 233 26.44 27.70 15.04
N VAL A 234 25.19 27.41 14.68
CA VAL A 234 24.61 27.77 13.38
C VAL A 234 24.27 29.25 13.31
N GLY A 235 23.64 29.81 14.36
CA GLY A 235 23.21 31.20 14.39
C GLY A 235 24.35 32.23 14.39
N ASP A 236 25.50 31.89 14.98
CA ASP A 236 26.68 32.75 15.05
C ASP A 236 27.52 32.69 13.76
N ASN A 237 27.36 31.64 12.94
CA ASN A 237 28.20 31.38 11.76
C ASN A 237 27.46 31.45 10.42
N LEU A 238 26.11 31.52 10.43
CA LEU A 238 25.30 31.67 9.21
C LEU A 238 24.58 33.03 9.16
N ASP A 239 24.51 33.61 7.96
CA ASP A 239 23.69 34.78 7.65
C ASP A 239 22.21 34.36 7.54
N LEU A 240 21.51 34.36 8.67
CA LEU A 240 20.09 33.98 8.73
C LEU A 240 19.17 34.97 7.98
N GLU A 241 19.57 36.23 7.83
CA GLU A 241 18.80 37.18 7.01
C GLU A 241 18.92 36.83 5.53
N ALA A 242 20.10 36.46 5.06
CA ALA A 242 20.29 35.93 3.71
C ALA A 242 19.44 34.68 3.47
N VAL A 243 19.38 33.75 4.44
CA VAL A 243 18.51 32.56 4.35
C VAL A 243 17.05 32.97 4.13
N LEU A 244 16.54 33.93 4.91
CA LEU A 244 15.16 34.42 4.81
C LEU A 244 14.88 35.26 3.55
N GLN A 245 15.92 35.87 2.97
CA GLN A 245 15.85 36.59 1.69
C GLN A 245 15.80 35.63 0.50
N LEU A 246 16.55 34.52 0.56
CA LEU A 246 16.54 33.50 -0.49
C LEU A 246 15.24 32.69 -0.48
N ALA A 247 14.63 32.49 0.69
CA ALA A 247 13.44 31.68 0.87
C ALA A 247 12.30 32.05 -0.10
N ALA A 248 11.73 31.05 -0.77
CA ALA A 248 10.59 31.26 -1.67
C ALA A 248 9.29 31.39 -0.90
N GLU A 249 8.38 32.25 -1.36
CA GLU A 249 7.02 32.34 -0.81
C GLU A 249 6.13 31.28 -1.46
N ILE A 250 5.68 30.32 -0.66
CA ILE A 250 4.82 29.22 -1.12
C ILE A 250 3.38 29.46 -0.65
N PRO A 251 2.37 29.30 -1.53
CA PRO A 251 0.97 29.37 -1.14
C PRO A 251 0.59 28.20 -0.23
N VAL A 252 -0.05 28.52 0.89
CA VAL A 252 -0.66 27.53 1.79
C VAL A 252 -2.15 27.50 1.51
N VAL A 253 -2.61 26.44 0.84
CA VAL A 253 -4.02 26.33 0.41
C VAL A 253 -4.83 25.61 1.49
N ARG A 254 -5.65 26.36 2.24
CA ARG A 254 -6.56 25.79 3.26
C ARG A 254 -7.58 24.82 2.66
N ALA A 255 -8.11 25.09 1.46
CA ALA A 255 -9.07 24.20 0.80
C ALA A 255 -8.47 22.84 0.40
N ALA A 256 -7.17 22.75 0.09
CA ALA A 256 -6.51 21.48 -0.24
C ALA A 256 -6.24 20.63 1.02
N ALA A 257 -6.00 21.29 2.16
CA ALA A 257 -5.93 20.65 3.46
C ALA A 257 -7.25 19.95 3.84
N ASP A 258 -8.38 20.59 3.56
CA ASP A 258 -9.72 20.07 3.85
C ASP A 258 -10.25 19.10 2.77
N ALA A 259 -9.83 19.25 1.50
CA ALA A 259 -10.24 18.38 0.40
C ALA A 259 -9.55 17.00 0.44
N ALA A 260 -8.26 16.93 0.79
CA ALA A 260 -7.58 15.64 1.02
C ALA A 260 -8.22 14.85 2.20
N LEU A 261 -8.73 15.61 3.18
CA LEU A 261 -9.82 15.34 4.13
C LEU A 261 -10.92 14.42 3.61
N ALA A 262 -11.54 14.89 2.54
CA ALA A 262 -12.83 14.43 2.03
C ALA A 262 -12.73 13.24 1.06
N VAL A 263 -11.55 13.00 0.46
CA VAL A 263 -11.32 11.91 -0.53
C VAL A 263 -11.44 10.50 0.10
N GLY A 264 -11.54 10.39 1.43
CA GLY A 264 -11.76 9.14 2.16
C GLY A 264 -13.23 8.82 2.49
N THR A 265 -14.18 9.70 2.20
CA THR A 265 -15.61 9.43 2.38
C THR A 265 -16.19 8.89 1.06
N PRO A 266 -16.70 7.64 1.00
CA PRO A 266 -17.54 7.26 -0.12
C PRO A 266 -18.69 8.27 -0.17
N ALA A 267 -18.93 8.86 -1.34
CA ALA A 267 -20.19 9.54 -1.59
C ALA A 267 -21.28 8.49 -1.37
N ALA A 268 -21.98 8.59 -0.24
CA ALA A 268 -23.16 7.79 0.04
C ALA A 268 -24.27 8.25 -0.90
N GLU A 269 -24.20 7.84 -2.16
CA GLU A 269 -25.36 7.81 -3.03
C GLU A 269 -26.27 6.70 -2.51
N GLY A 270 -27.32 7.09 -1.79
CA GLY A 270 -28.39 6.19 -1.37
C GLY A 270 -28.50 5.92 0.13
N CYS A 271 -28.43 6.95 0.97
CA CYS A 271 -29.08 6.93 2.29
C CYS A 271 -29.73 8.29 2.52
N THR A 272 -31.06 8.33 2.41
CA THR A 272 -31.88 9.49 2.75
C THR A 272 -31.54 9.98 4.16
N ALA A 273 -31.32 11.29 4.27
CA ALA A 273 -31.05 12.00 5.50
C ALA A 273 -32.06 11.61 6.61
N GLY A 274 -31.55 10.94 7.64
CA GLY A 274 -32.33 10.52 8.81
C GLY A 274 -31.45 9.84 9.86
N GLY A 275 -30.77 10.66 10.68
CA GLY A 275 -30.01 10.26 11.88
C GLY A 275 -28.49 10.12 11.63
N GLY A 276 -27.60 10.87 12.25
CA GLY A 276 -27.65 11.85 13.32
C GLY A 276 -26.19 12.10 13.72
N ALA A 277 -25.84 13.34 14.03
CA ALA A 277 -24.50 13.80 14.40
C ALA A 277 -24.02 13.28 15.78
N ASP A 278 -24.27 12.00 16.10
CA ASP A 278 -24.16 11.44 17.46
C ASP A 278 -23.55 10.02 17.52
N ARG A 279 -22.83 9.59 16.47
CA ARG A 279 -22.03 8.35 16.59
C ARG A 279 -20.78 8.64 17.43
N PRO A 280 -20.50 7.87 18.51
CA PRO A 280 -19.34 8.10 19.36
C PRO A 280 -18.05 7.94 18.56
N ARG A 281 -17.08 8.84 18.79
CA ARG A 281 -15.78 8.81 18.12
C ARG A 281 -15.02 7.55 18.58
N PRO A 282 -14.56 6.67 17.66
CA PRO A 282 -13.76 5.52 18.05
C PRO A 282 -12.44 5.98 18.68
N ARG A 283 -12.05 5.35 19.78
CA ARG A 283 -10.80 5.67 20.50
C ARG A 283 -9.71 4.69 20.11
N ILE A 284 -8.59 5.20 19.63
CA ILE A 284 -7.43 4.40 19.19
C ILE A 284 -6.26 4.68 20.12
N GLY A 285 -5.79 3.63 20.79
CA GLY A 285 -4.60 3.69 21.63
C GLY A 285 -3.33 3.70 20.77
N VAL A 286 -2.50 4.72 20.86
CA VAL A 286 -1.21 4.80 20.15
C VAL A 286 -0.08 4.52 21.12
N ALA A 287 0.71 3.47 20.88
CA ALA A 287 1.85 3.13 21.73
C ALA A 287 2.95 4.19 21.56
N LEU A 288 3.26 4.98 22.58
CA LEU A 288 4.23 6.07 22.45
C LEU A 288 5.16 6.12 23.66
N ASP A 289 6.37 5.63 23.49
CA ASP A 289 7.47 5.67 24.46
C ASP A 289 8.82 5.40 23.78
N GLU A 290 9.88 5.15 24.55
CA GLU A 290 11.23 4.89 24.02
C GLU A 290 11.34 3.65 23.12
N ALA A 291 10.42 2.68 23.27
CA ALA A 291 10.36 1.49 22.42
C ALA A 291 9.53 1.71 21.16
N PHE A 292 8.56 2.63 21.17
CA PHE A 292 7.62 2.89 20.07
C PHE A 292 7.56 4.38 19.71
N LEU A 293 8.34 4.77 18.71
CA LEU A 293 8.54 6.17 18.33
C LEU A 293 8.66 6.41 16.82
N PHE A 294 8.51 5.37 15.99
CA PHE A 294 8.49 5.49 14.53
C PHE A 294 7.05 5.60 14.04
N TYR A 295 6.64 6.84 13.80
CA TYR A 295 5.33 7.19 13.26
C TYR A 295 5.49 8.25 12.19
N TYR A 296 4.82 8.06 11.05
CA TYR A 296 4.54 9.20 10.19
C TYR A 296 3.51 10.07 10.89
N ARG A 297 3.89 11.31 11.22
CA ARG A 297 2.97 12.22 11.89
C ARG A 297 1.70 12.46 11.07
N ASP A 298 1.82 12.43 9.75
CA ASP A 298 0.70 12.56 8.83
C ASP A 298 -0.34 11.43 9.00
N ASN A 299 0.09 10.20 9.33
CA ASN A 299 -0.84 9.09 9.60
C ASN A 299 -1.75 9.42 10.79
N LEU A 300 -1.17 9.96 11.86
CA LEU A 300 -1.92 10.30 13.08
C LEU A 300 -2.95 11.41 12.77
N LEU A 301 -2.54 12.43 12.03
CA LEU A 301 -3.43 13.51 11.60
C LEU A 301 -4.57 13.01 10.71
N LEU A 302 -4.29 12.07 9.80
CA LEU A 302 -5.30 11.48 8.92
C LEU A 302 -6.28 10.59 9.69
N LEU A 303 -5.85 9.89 10.75
CA LEU A 303 -6.74 9.13 11.62
C LEU A 303 -7.67 10.06 12.42
N GLU A 304 -7.15 11.15 12.97
CA GLU A 304 -7.96 12.17 13.66
C GLU A 304 -8.98 12.79 12.70
N ALA A 305 -8.56 13.12 11.48
CA ALA A 305 -9.42 13.65 10.44
C ALA A 305 -10.50 12.67 9.97
N ALA A 306 -10.20 11.36 9.93
CA ALA A 306 -11.19 10.32 9.68
C ALA A 306 -12.19 10.14 10.85
N GLY A 307 -11.97 10.83 11.97
CA GLY A 307 -12.89 10.93 13.10
C GLY A 307 -12.52 10.07 14.31
N ALA A 308 -11.29 9.58 14.39
CA ALA A 308 -10.80 8.90 15.60
C ALA A 308 -10.35 9.89 16.68
N GLU A 309 -10.49 9.48 17.94
CA GLU A 309 -9.81 10.09 19.07
C GLU A 309 -8.55 9.26 19.37
N LEU A 310 -7.37 9.88 19.24
CA LEU A 310 -6.10 9.21 19.54
C LEU A 310 -5.73 9.41 21.01
N VAL A 311 -5.38 8.31 21.68
CA VAL A 311 -4.97 8.33 23.09
C VAL A 311 -3.63 7.62 23.20
N THR A 312 -2.59 8.30 23.67
CA THR A 312 -1.27 7.70 23.82
C THR A 312 -1.18 6.85 25.08
N PHE A 313 -0.40 5.77 25.04
CA PHE A 313 -0.02 4.97 26.21
C PHE A 313 1.41 4.43 26.04
N SER A 314 2.09 4.11 27.14
CA SER A 314 3.43 3.52 27.13
C SER A 314 3.39 2.03 27.43
N PRO A 315 3.71 1.15 26.46
CA PRO A 315 3.93 -0.26 26.72
C PRO A 315 5.02 -0.55 27.77
N LEU A 316 6.02 0.33 27.91
CA LEU A 316 7.08 0.19 28.89
C LEU A 316 6.65 0.52 30.32
N ARG A 317 5.81 1.54 30.51
CA ARG A 317 5.60 2.18 31.83
C ARG A 317 4.18 2.06 32.36
N ASP A 318 3.19 2.10 31.49
CA ASP A 318 1.80 2.10 31.94
C ASP A 318 1.40 0.70 32.41
N ALA A 319 0.71 0.64 33.55
CA ALA A 319 0.23 -0.62 34.11
C ALA A 319 -1.08 -1.11 33.45
N ALA A 320 -1.76 -0.25 32.67
CA ALA A 320 -3.01 -0.58 32.02
C ALA A 320 -3.21 0.19 30.71
N LEU A 321 -3.94 -0.43 29.78
CA LEU A 321 -4.44 0.24 28.59
C LEU A 321 -5.45 1.33 28.98
N PRO A 322 -5.50 2.45 28.24
CA PRO A 322 -6.58 3.40 28.37
C PRO A 322 -7.94 2.70 28.28
N PRO A 323 -8.96 3.13 29.05
CA PRO A 323 -10.27 2.50 29.02
C PRO A 323 -10.95 2.73 27.67
N ARG A 324 -11.98 1.93 27.33
CA ARG A 324 -12.87 2.17 26.17
C ARG A 324 -12.16 2.36 24.83
N LEU A 325 -11.11 1.58 24.56
CA LEU A 325 -10.46 1.57 23.25
C LEU A 325 -11.21 0.65 22.28
N SER A 326 -11.28 1.07 21.03
CA SER A 326 -11.73 0.26 19.89
C SER A 326 -10.58 -0.18 19.00
N GLY A 327 -9.48 0.59 18.99
CA GLY A 327 -8.28 0.27 18.21
C GLY A 327 -6.98 0.42 18.99
N LEU A 328 -5.93 -0.24 18.52
CA LEU A 328 -4.53 0.00 18.91
C LEU A 328 -3.67 0.22 17.66
N TYR A 329 -2.79 1.23 17.69
CA TYR A 329 -1.71 1.43 16.74
C TYR A 329 -0.37 1.27 17.46
N LEU A 330 0.34 0.19 17.13
CA LEU A 330 1.68 -0.14 17.62
C LEU A 330 2.70 0.15 16.50
N GLY A 331 3.27 1.35 16.49
CA GLY A 331 4.25 1.75 15.47
C GLY A 331 5.58 1.01 15.56
N GLY A 332 6.55 1.49 14.78
CA GLY A 332 7.92 0.97 14.87
C GLY A 332 8.70 1.57 16.04
N GLY A 333 9.94 1.12 16.18
CA GLY A 333 10.89 1.66 17.15
C GLY A 333 11.95 0.62 17.49
N TYR A 334 12.38 0.60 18.75
CA TYR A 334 13.49 -0.23 19.23
C TYR A 334 13.08 -1.19 20.35
N PRO A 335 12.03 -2.02 20.18
CA PRO A 335 11.58 -2.91 21.25
C PRO A 335 12.67 -3.87 21.73
N GLU A 336 13.65 -4.22 20.89
CA GLU A 336 14.79 -5.06 21.23
C GLU A 336 15.72 -4.44 22.28
N ARG A 337 15.86 -3.11 22.30
CA ARG A 337 16.66 -2.41 23.32
C ARG A 337 15.96 -2.33 24.67
N PHE A 338 14.64 -2.43 24.66
CA PHE A 338 13.80 -2.38 25.85
C PHE A 338 13.10 -3.71 26.14
N ALA A 339 13.60 -4.82 25.56
CA ALA A 339 12.97 -6.14 25.62
C ALA A 339 12.75 -6.61 27.07
N ALA A 340 13.71 -6.33 27.96
CA ALA A 340 13.59 -6.62 29.39
C ALA A 340 12.44 -5.85 30.06
N GLY A 341 12.32 -4.55 29.77
CA GLY A 341 11.24 -3.71 30.32
C GLY A 341 9.87 -4.11 29.78
N LEU A 342 9.76 -4.34 28.48
CA LEU A 342 8.54 -4.82 27.83
C LEU A 342 8.09 -6.18 28.36
N ALA A 343 9.03 -7.10 28.56
CA ALA A 343 8.75 -8.41 29.13
C ALA A 343 8.32 -8.33 30.61
N ALA A 344 8.95 -7.44 31.39
CA ALA A 344 8.62 -7.22 32.79
C ALA A 344 7.22 -6.63 32.98
N ASN A 345 6.71 -5.83 32.03
CA ASN A 345 5.35 -5.31 32.06
C ASN A 345 4.30 -6.38 31.66
N ALA A 346 4.19 -7.44 32.47
CA ALA A 346 3.26 -8.55 32.23
C ALA A 346 1.79 -8.10 32.20
N ALA A 347 1.43 -7.08 32.99
CA ALA A 347 0.07 -6.53 33.02
C ALA A 347 -0.33 -5.92 31.67
N MET A 348 0.52 -5.07 31.09
CA MET A 348 0.28 -4.50 29.77
C MET A 348 0.24 -5.58 28.69
N ARG A 349 1.19 -6.54 28.70
CA ARG A 349 1.20 -7.63 27.72
C ARG A 349 -0.09 -8.45 27.75
N ALA A 350 -0.58 -8.80 28.94
CA ALA A 350 -1.83 -9.52 29.12
C ALA A 350 -3.04 -8.72 28.60
N GLN A 351 -3.07 -7.40 28.82
CA GLN A 351 -4.15 -6.53 28.35
C GLN A 351 -4.15 -6.36 26.82
N VAL A 352 -2.99 -6.21 26.18
CA VAL A 352 -2.89 -6.15 24.71
C VAL A 352 -3.33 -7.49 24.09
N ALA A 353 -2.91 -8.62 24.67
CA ALA A 353 -3.34 -9.94 24.23
C ALA A 353 -4.86 -10.12 24.38
N ALA A 354 -5.44 -9.69 25.51
CA ALA A 354 -6.88 -9.74 25.75
C ALA A 354 -7.67 -8.81 24.81
N PHE A 355 -7.14 -7.63 24.51
CA PHE A 355 -7.73 -6.67 23.59
C PHE A 355 -7.84 -7.25 22.17
N SER A 356 -6.73 -7.78 21.62
CA SER A 356 -6.71 -8.50 20.34
C SER A 356 -7.62 -9.73 20.39
N GLY A 357 -7.57 -10.47 21.50
CA GLY A 357 -8.35 -11.68 21.75
C GLY A 357 -9.87 -11.48 21.69
N ALA A 358 -10.33 -10.34 22.20
CA ALA A 358 -11.74 -9.97 22.28
C ALA A 358 -12.29 -9.31 21.00
N GLY A 359 -11.48 -9.16 19.95
CA GLY A 359 -11.90 -8.57 18.68
C GLY A 359 -11.64 -7.06 18.55
N GLY A 360 -10.78 -6.48 19.40
CA GLY A 360 -10.26 -5.14 19.18
C GLY A 360 -9.41 -5.06 17.91
N VAL A 361 -9.44 -3.92 17.23
CA VAL A 361 -8.65 -3.71 16.01
C VAL A 361 -7.22 -3.35 16.37
N VAL A 362 -6.23 -4.05 15.83
CA VAL A 362 -4.82 -3.76 16.12
C VAL A 362 -4.06 -3.61 14.80
N TYR A 363 -3.40 -2.47 14.62
CA TYR A 363 -2.45 -2.25 13.54
C TYR A 363 -1.04 -2.12 14.12
N ALA A 364 -0.11 -2.94 13.63
CA ALA A 364 1.26 -2.97 14.13
C ALA A 364 2.30 -2.92 13.01
N GLU A 365 3.30 -2.06 13.17
CA GLU A 365 4.39 -1.86 12.20
C GLU A 365 5.75 -2.18 12.84
N CYS A 366 6.63 -2.89 12.14
CA CYS A 366 8.00 -3.25 12.51
C CYS A 366 8.16 -3.64 13.99
N GLY A 367 8.57 -2.70 14.86
CA GLY A 367 8.68 -2.92 16.29
C GLY A 367 7.37 -3.41 16.95
N GLY A 368 6.21 -2.95 16.48
CA GLY A 368 4.90 -3.47 16.88
C GLY A 368 4.72 -4.96 16.57
N LEU A 369 5.17 -5.43 15.40
CA LEU A 369 5.16 -6.86 15.04
C LEU A 369 6.04 -7.68 16.01
N MET A 370 7.23 -7.17 16.31
CA MET A 370 8.15 -7.82 17.26
C MET A 370 7.52 -7.92 18.66
N TYR A 371 6.84 -6.88 19.14
CA TYR A 371 6.15 -6.88 20.41
C TYR A 371 4.91 -7.80 20.45
N LEU A 372 4.23 -7.99 19.31
CA LEU A 372 3.09 -8.91 19.20
C LEU A 372 3.50 -10.39 19.04
N SER A 373 4.77 -10.68 18.76
CA SER A 373 5.31 -12.04 18.66
C SER A 373 5.30 -12.78 20.00
N ALA A 374 5.58 -14.09 20.00
CA ALA A 374 5.65 -14.89 21.22
C ALA A 374 6.83 -14.48 22.11
N SER A 375 7.98 -14.20 21.49
CA SER A 375 9.17 -13.71 22.18
C SER A 375 10.12 -13.01 21.22
N LEU A 376 10.96 -12.16 21.79
CA LEU A 376 11.99 -11.40 21.09
C LEU A 376 13.38 -11.77 21.62
N GLU A 377 14.25 -12.20 20.71
CA GLU A 377 15.68 -12.46 20.97
C GLU A 377 16.49 -11.21 20.57
N PRO A 378 16.97 -10.41 21.53
CA PRO A 378 17.74 -9.22 21.22
C PRO A 378 19.13 -9.61 20.68
N GLY A 379 19.63 -8.80 19.75
CA GLY A 379 20.94 -9.02 19.14
C GLY A 379 22.09 -8.67 20.11
N PRO A 380 23.31 -9.17 19.86
CA PRO A 380 24.48 -8.80 20.63
C PRO A 380 24.70 -7.27 20.56
N GLY A 381 24.60 -6.60 21.71
CA GLY A 381 24.76 -5.14 21.84
C GLY A 381 23.47 -4.35 22.12
N ALA A 382 22.28 -4.96 22.10
CA ALA A 382 21.02 -4.26 22.40
C ALA A 382 20.94 -3.76 23.86
N ALA A 383 21.68 -4.39 24.78
CA ALA A 383 21.71 -4.06 26.20
C ALA A 383 22.59 -2.85 26.57
N GLU A 384 23.44 -2.34 25.66
CA GLU A 384 24.33 -1.21 25.96
C GLU A 384 23.61 0.15 26.05
N GLY A 385 22.30 0.18 25.81
CA GLY A 385 21.49 1.40 25.87
C GLY A 385 20.90 1.76 27.24
N ALA A 386 20.89 0.85 28.21
CA ALA A 386 20.22 1.07 29.50
C ALA A 386 21.19 1.39 30.66
N GLY A 387 22.50 1.40 30.44
CA GLY A 387 23.46 1.78 31.46
C GLY A 387 24.91 1.78 30.98
N ALA A 388 25.62 2.85 31.35
CA ALA A 388 27.06 3.09 31.21
C ALA A 388 27.60 3.40 29.80
N GLY A 389 27.80 4.69 29.54
CA GLY A 389 28.58 5.17 28.40
C GLY A 389 30.06 4.79 28.52
N THR A 390 30.69 4.48 27.39
CA THR A 390 32.00 5.02 27.00
C THR A 390 32.23 4.80 25.51
N VAL A 391 32.71 5.85 24.87
CA VAL A 391 32.99 6.00 23.44
C VAL A 391 34.20 5.15 23.02
N GLY A 392 34.14 4.59 21.82
CA GLY A 392 35.27 3.94 21.14
C GLY A 392 35.13 4.02 19.62
N GLY A 393 35.05 5.23 19.06
CA GLY A 393 35.16 5.46 17.62
C GLY A 393 36.57 5.14 17.13
N ARG A 394 36.67 4.23 16.14
CA ARG A 394 37.90 4.00 15.39
C ARG A 394 38.12 5.16 14.42
N GLY A 395 38.83 6.19 14.86
CA GLY A 395 39.56 7.11 13.98
C GLY A 395 41.02 6.66 13.96
N GLY A 396 41.55 6.40 12.76
CA GLY A 396 42.97 6.16 12.57
C GLY A 396 43.72 7.49 12.69
N ASP A 397 44.60 7.58 13.68
CA ASP A 397 45.66 8.58 13.76
C ASP A 397 46.97 7.82 14.06
N GLU A 398 47.75 7.56 13.01
CA GLU A 398 49.18 7.33 13.14
C GLU A 398 49.89 8.69 13.06
N VAL A 399 50.31 9.24 14.19
CA VAL A 399 51.50 10.11 14.26
C VAL A 399 52.21 9.82 15.57
N GLY A 400 53.47 9.39 15.46
CA GLY A 400 54.29 8.98 16.59
C GLY A 400 54.74 10.14 17.49
N ALA A 401 54.81 9.86 18.79
CA ALA A 401 55.75 10.49 19.70
C ALA A 401 56.02 9.55 20.89
N SER A 402 57.29 9.46 21.25
CA SER A 402 57.92 8.61 22.26
C SER A 402 57.47 8.90 23.70
N GLY A 403 57.28 7.84 24.53
CA GLY A 403 57.15 8.01 25.98
C GLY A 403 56.75 6.76 26.80
N SER A 404 57.72 6.18 27.52
CA SER A 404 57.66 5.33 28.74
C SER A 404 56.96 3.93 28.72
N PRO A 405 57.66 2.82 29.08
CA PRO A 405 57.12 1.44 29.03
C PRO A 405 56.16 1.02 30.17
N SER A 406 55.77 1.90 31.10
CA SER A 406 55.08 1.47 32.34
C SER A 406 53.57 1.72 32.39
N ALA A 407 52.98 2.40 31.40
CA ALA A 407 51.55 2.70 31.36
C ALA A 407 50.71 1.65 30.60
N GLY A 408 51.32 0.89 29.69
CA GLY A 408 50.62 -0.08 28.83
C GLY A 408 50.00 -1.26 29.57
N LYS A 409 50.71 -1.84 30.55
CA LYS A 409 50.24 -3.06 31.25
C LYS A 409 49.01 -2.84 32.13
N ARG A 410 48.85 -1.66 32.76
CA ARG A 410 47.67 -1.37 33.61
C ARG A 410 46.40 -1.06 32.81
N GLN A 411 46.54 -0.51 31.59
CA GLN A 411 45.39 -0.28 30.71
C GLN A 411 44.88 -1.56 30.06
N GLU A 412 45.76 -2.53 29.83
CA GLU A 412 45.43 -3.82 29.20
C GLU A 412 44.73 -4.77 30.18
N GLU A 413 45.19 -4.83 31.43
CA GLU A 413 44.51 -5.58 32.52
C GLU A 413 43.13 -5.02 32.84
N GLY A 414 42.96 -3.69 32.83
CA GLY A 414 41.67 -3.02 33.03
C GLY A 414 40.68 -3.23 31.87
N LYS A 415 41.17 -3.38 30.63
CA LYS A 415 40.36 -3.78 29.47
C LYS A 415 39.94 -5.25 29.55
N GLN A 416 40.84 -6.14 29.99
CA GLN A 416 40.55 -7.57 30.15
C GLN A 416 39.53 -7.83 31.27
N GLN A 417 39.64 -7.14 32.42
CA GLN A 417 38.66 -7.26 33.50
C GLN A 417 37.28 -6.72 33.11
N ARG A 418 37.20 -5.60 32.37
CA ARG A 418 35.92 -5.10 31.83
C ARG A 418 35.32 -6.05 30.81
N GLN A 419 36.14 -6.61 29.91
CA GLN A 419 35.66 -7.64 28.97
C GLN A 419 35.19 -8.91 29.69
N GLN A 420 35.83 -9.30 30.80
CA GLN A 420 35.43 -10.47 31.57
C GLN A 420 34.14 -10.22 32.36
N GLN A 421 33.95 -9.03 32.94
CA GLN A 421 32.69 -8.62 33.55
C GLN A 421 31.55 -8.47 32.52
N GLN A 422 31.84 -7.93 31.33
CA GLN A 422 30.89 -7.84 30.22
C GLN A 422 30.46 -9.22 29.72
N ARG A 423 31.40 -10.18 29.61
CA ARG A 423 31.10 -11.57 29.26
C ARG A 423 30.26 -12.27 30.34
N GLN A 424 30.52 -11.99 31.62
CA GLN A 424 29.71 -12.52 32.71
C GLN A 424 28.30 -11.92 32.75
N GLN A 425 28.12 -10.64 32.43
CA GLN A 425 26.80 -10.00 32.30
C GLN A 425 26.03 -10.48 31.06
N GLN A 426 26.70 -10.71 29.92
CA GLN A 426 26.08 -11.33 28.74
C GLN A 426 25.65 -12.77 28.99
N GLN A 427 26.34 -13.52 29.86
CA GLN A 427 25.97 -14.88 30.25
C GLN A 427 24.73 -14.96 31.16
N GLN A 428 24.25 -13.84 31.73
CA GLN A 428 23.09 -13.81 32.63
C GLN A 428 21.79 -13.31 31.96
N GLN A 429 21.83 -12.89 30.69
CA GLN A 429 20.64 -12.42 29.99
C GLN A 429 19.85 -13.60 29.40
N PRO A 430 18.51 -13.61 29.52
CA PRO A 430 17.70 -14.63 28.87
C PRO A 430 17.89 -14.54 27.35
N ALA A 431 18.04 -15.70 26.71
CA ALA A 431 18.22 -15.79 25.26
C ALA A 431 17.05 -15.17 24.48
N ALA A 432 15.84 -15.25 25.04
CA ALA A 432 14.61 -14.67 24.50
C ALA A 432 13.77 -14.03 25.61
N TYR A 433 13.18 -12.88 25.33
CA TYR A 433 12.26 -12.19 26.23
C TYR A 433 10.81 -12.47 25.81
N PRO A 434 9.91 -12.88 26.72
CA PRO A 434 8.53 -13.13 26.37
C PRO A 434 7.83 -11.82 25.99
N MET A 435 7.11 -11.85 24.87
CA MET A 435 6.38 -10.72 24.30
C MET A 435 4.86 -10.95 24.45
N VAL A 436 4.00 -10.24 23.71
CA VAL A 436 2.53 -10.34 23.91
C VAL A 436 1.99 -11.72 23.52
N GLY A 437 2.54 -12.34 22.48
CA GLY A 437 2.12 -13.67 22.02
C GLY A 437 0.79 -13.72 21.28
N VAL A 438 0.41 -12.64 20.57
CA VAL A 438 -0.71 -12.69 19.61
C VAL A 438 -0.34 -13.58 18.42
N PHE A 439 0.91 -13.46 17.96
CA PHE A 439 1.46 -14.35 16.94
C PHE A 439 2.34 -15.42 17.60
N PRO A 440 2.26 -16.68 17.14
CA PRO A 440 2.96 -17.80 17.78
C PRO A 440 4.45 -17.87 17.42
N PHE A 441 4.89 -17.15 16.39
CA PHE A 441 6.30 -17.13 16.00
C PHE A 441 7.15 -16.27 16.94
N ARG A 442 8.47 -16.50 16.91
CA ARG A 442 9.46 -15.67 17.61
C ARG A 442 10.08 -14.68 16.64
N THR A 443 10.63 -13.59 17.18
CA THR A 443 11.47 -12.65 16.42
C THR A 443 12.87 -12.62 17.00
N ARG A 444 13.87 -12.49 16.13
CA ARG A 444 15.28 -12.40 16.53
C ARG A 444 15.97 -11.30 15.75
N MET A 445 16.86 -10.54 16.39
CA MET A 445 17.71 -9.60 15.66
C MET A 445 18.76 -10.35 14.83
N ALA A 446 18.73 -10.14 13.53
CA ALA A 446 19.71 -10.64 12.58
C ALA A 446 21.06 -9.91 12.72
N ALA A 447 22.14 -10.58 12.32
CA ALA A 447 23.46 -9.94 12.21
C ALA A 447 23.44 -8.82 11.16
N ALA A 448 24.38 -7.86 11.23
CA ALA A 448 24.40 -6.65 10.39
C ALA A 448 24.33 -6.87 8.86
N ARG A 449 24.63 -8.08 8.36
CA ARG A 449 24.48 -8.47 6.94
C ARG A 449 23.05 -8.88 6.54
N GLY A 450 22.11 -9.00 7.48
CA GLY A 450 20.72 -9.40 7.27
C GLY A 450 19.72 -8.23 7.24
N MET A 451 20.21 -6.99 7.15
CA MET A 451 19.35 -5.80 7.06
C MET A 451 18.48 -5.84 5.81
N ARG A 452 17.16 -5.72 5.97
CA ARG A 452 16.24 -5.46 4.85
C ARG A 452 15.82 -4.00 4.91
N MET A 453 16.21 -3.25 3.88
CA MET A 453 15.91 -1.81 3.75
C MET A 453 15.53 -1.49 2.32
N GLY A 454 14.51 -0.66 2.15
CA GLY A 454 14.21 -0.02 0.88
C GLY A 454 12.74 0.29 0.69
N TYR A 455 12.46 0.96 -0.41
CA TYR A 455 11.10 1.18 -0.88
C TYR A 455 10.47 -0.12 -1.35
N CYS A 456 9.17 -0.25 -1.13
CA CYS A 456 8.39 -1.41 -1.53
C CYS A 456 6.98 -1.02 -1.93
N GLU A 457 6.33 -1.93 -2.63
CA GLU A 457 4.92 -1.87 -2.95
C GLU A 457 4.20 -3.00 -2.20
N VAL A 458 3.19 -2.61 -1.42
CA VAL A 458 2.28 -3.51 -0.73
C VAL A 458 1.13 -3.83 -1.67
N LEU A 459 1.01 -5.11 -2.01
CA LEU A 459 -0.02 -5.67 -2.88
C LEU A 459 -1.05 -6.37 -1.98
N PRO A 460 -2.13 -5.69 -1.55
CA PRO A 460 -3.09 -6.26 -0.61
C PRO A 460 -3.77 -7.50 -1.17
N LEU A 461 -3.80 -8.57 -0.38
CA LEU A 461 -4.60 -9.75 -0.69
C LEU A 461 -6.04 -9.52 -0.19
N PRO A 462 -7.04 -10.14 -0.86
CA PRO A 462 -8.42 -10.10 -0.38
C PRO A 462 -8.53 -10.57 1.08
N GLY A 463 -9.34 -9.87 1.88
CA GLY A 463 -9.53 -10.19 3.30
C GLY A 463 -8.56 -9.49 4.25
N CYS A 464 -7.67 -8.62 3.78
CA CYS A 464 -6.77 -7.88 4.65
C CYS A 464 -7.53 -6.95 5.64
N PRO A 465 -7.22 -7.01 6.96
CA PRO A 465 -7.89 -6.19 7.97
C PRO A 465 -7.69 -4.69 7.85
N LEU A 466 -6.84 -4.17 6.96
CA LEU A 466 -6.75 -2.74 6.68
C LEU A 466 -7.27 -2.31 5.31
N PHE A 467 -7.30 -3.21 4.33
CA PHE A 467 -7.61 -2.88 2.95
C PHE A 467 -9.00 -3.42 2.64
N SER A 468 -9.93 -2.53 2.28
CA SER A 468 -11.33 -2.89 2.12
C SER A 468 -11.66 -3.67 0.83
N VAL A 469 -10.76 -3.73 -0.17
CA VAL A 469 -10.74 -4.66 -1.34
C VAL A 469 -9.57 -4.26 -2.26
N GLY A 470 -8.93 -5.23 -2.95
CA GLY A 470 -8.29 -5.10 -4.28
C GLY A 470 -7.54 -3.80 -4.59
N GLY A 471 -6.85 -3.23 -3.60
CA GLY A 471 -6.27 -1.90 -3.70
C GLY A 471 -5.14 -1.88 -4.72
N ALA A 472 -5.02 -0.75 -5.41
CA ALA A 472 -3.78 -0.42 -6.11
C ALA A 472 -2.59 -0.63 -5.16
N ALA A 473 -1.46 -1.03 -5.72
CA ALA A 473 -0.21 -1.19 -4.99
C ALA A 473 0.03 0.03 -4.09
N VAL A 474 0.18 -0.18 -2.78
CA VAL A 474 0.46 0.90 -1.83
C VAL A 474 1.96 1.02 -1.66
N ARG A 475 2.47 2.20 -1.98
CA ARG A 475 3.89 2.51 -1.81
C ARG A 475 4.20 2.71 -0.34
N ALA A 476 5.25 2.04 0.10
CA ALA A 476 5.66 1.97 1.49
C ALA A 476 7.17 1.82 1.60
N GLN A 477 7.66 1.76 2.83
CA GLN A 477 9.04 1.37 3.09
C GLN A 477 9.12 0.15 4.01
N MET A 478 10.19 -0.60 3.85
CA MET A 478 10.57 -1.66 4.77
C MET A 478 11.93 -1.31 5.36
N PHE A 479 12.03 -1.37 6.68
CA PHE A 479 13.30 -1.18 7.39
C PHE A 479 13.34 -1.96 8.70
N HIS A 480 14.06 -3.08 8.71
CA HIS A 480 14.23 -3.88 9.91
C HIS A 480 15.53 -4.70 9.92
N PHE A 481 15.97 -5.04 11.12
CA PHE A 481 17.13 -5.91 11.41
C PHE A 481 16.71 -7.19 12.12
N SER A 482 15.42 -7.54 12.12
CA SER A 482 14.93 -8.75 12.74
C SER A 482 14.42 -9.75 11.72
N GLU A 483 14.48 -11.02 12.04
CA GLU A 483 13.87 -12.10 11.28
C GLU A 483 12.83 -12.80 12.13
N ILE A 484 11.86 -13.42 11.45
CA ILE A 484 10.89 -14.28 12.11
C ILE A 484 11.46 -15.70 12.13
N VAL A 485 11.48 -16.28 13.32
CA VAL A 485 11.94 -17.65 13.56
C VAL A 485 10.70 -18.50 13.86
N GLU A 486 10.35 -19.33 12.90
CA GLU A 486 9.31 -20.36 13.07
C GLU A 486 9.97 -21.64 13.59
N ASP A 487 9.35 -22.32 14.55
CA ASP A 487 9.83 -23.62 15.03
C ASP A 487 9.61 -24.67 13.92
N HIS A 488 10.57 -24.78 13.00
CA HIS A 488 10.70 -25.98 12.18
C HIS A 488 11.19 -27.10 13.09
N GLN A 489 10.29 -27.99 13.52
CA GLN A 489 10.74 -29.34 13.85
C GLN A 489 11.17 -29.99 12.54
N GLU A 490 12.44 -29.80 12.21
CA GLU A 490 13.18 -30.62 11.25
C GLU A 490 13.06 -32.08 11.70
N HIS A 491 12.31 -32.87 10.95
CA HIS A 491 12.54 -34.31 10.97
C HIS A 491 13.90 -34.55 10.32
N SER A 492 14.91 -34.71 11.16
CA SER A 492 16.17 -35.33 10.78
C SER A 492 15.88 -36.68 10.12
N ASN A 493 16.22 -36.83 8.86
CA ASN A 493 16.79 -38.06 8.35
C ASN A 493 17.91 -37.67 7.41
N GLY A 494 19.13 -38.06 7.78
CA GLY A 494 20.30 -37.92 6.96
C GLY A 494 20.27 -38.87 5.76
N ASP A 495 21.21 -38.55 4.88
CA ASP A 495 21.78 -39.35 3.81
C ASP A 495 21.12 -39.30 2.42
N ALA A 496 22.03 -39.25 1.46
CA ALA A 496 21.89 -38.84 0.08
C ALA A 496 21.41 -39.97 -0.85
N ASP A 497 21.06 -39.52 -2.05
CA ASP A 497 21.09 -40.23 -3.34
C ASP A 497 19.93 -41.15 -3.75
N SER A 498 19.51 -40.89 -5.00
CA SER A 498 18.84 -41.75 -5.98
C SER A 498 17.30 -41.96 -5.95
N ASN A 499 16.77 -41.84 -7.17
CA ASN A 499 15.39 -41.81 -7.66
C ASN A 499 14.72 -43.23 -7.69
N PRO A 500 13.56 -43.44 -8.34
CA PRO A 500 12.18 -43.37 -7.86
C PRO A 500 11.45 -44.74 -7.79
N GLY A 501 10.27 -44.76 -7.15
CA GLY A 501 9.21 -45.72 -7.46
C GLY A 501 8.86 -46.71 -6.35
N GLY A 502 7.55 -46.87 -6.09
CA GLY A 502 7.02 -47.96 -5.27
C GLY A 502 5.81 -47.53 -4.45
N GLY A 503 4.61 -47.89 -4.90
CA GLY A 503 3.38 -47.75 -4.14
C GLY A 503 3.34 -48.67 -2.91
N GLY A 504 2.58 -48.26 -1.90
CA GLY A 504 2.31 -49.04 -0.70
C GLY A 504 1.16 -48.44 0.10
N ALA A 505 0.14 -49.26 0.34
CA ALA A 505 -1.16 -48.92 0.89
C ALA A 505 -1.19 -48.91 2.43
N CYS A 506 -2.13 -48.11 2.98
CA CYS A 506 -2.95 -48.33 4.19
C CYS A 506 -2.31 -48.78 5.52
N GLY A 507 -2.57 -48.02 6.59
CA GLY A 507 -2.49 -48.51 7.97
C GLY A 507 -2.98 -47.49 8.99
N GLY A 508 -4.18 -47.70 9.54
CA GLY A 508 -4.73 -46.89 10.64
C GLY A 508 -4.09 -47.20 11.99
N GLY A 509 -4.09 -46.22 12.89
CA GLY A 509 -3.68 -46.37 14.27
C GLY A 509 -3.86 -45.06 15.03
N GLY A 510 -4.82 -45.02 15.95
CA GLY A 510 -5.15 -43.84 16.75
C GLY A 510 -4.03 -43.41 17.69
N GLY A 511 -3.97 -42.11 17.95
CA GLY A 511 -3.08 -41.50 18.92
C GLY A 511 -3.49 -40.05 19.15
N SER A 512 -4.17 -39.84 20.27
CA SER A 512 -4.67 -38.57 20.79
C SER A 512 -3.58 -37.52 21.03
N GLY A 513 -3.90 -36.24 20.77
CA GLY A 513 -3.24 -35.09 21.39
C GLY A 513 -2.41 -34.21 20.46
N GLY A 514 -3.07 -33.42 19.61
CA GLY A 514 -2.42 -32.35 18.84
C GLY A 514 -3.13 -31.04 19.08
N GLY A 515 -2.53 -30.15 19.87
CA GLY A 515 -3.02 -28.80 20.11
C GLY A 515 -3.20 -28.04 18.80
N SER A 516 -4.35 -27.39 18.65
CA SER A 516 -4.67 -26.51 17.51
C SER A 516 -3.62 -25.41 17.40
N ARG A 517 -2.67 -25.54 16.46
CA ARG A 517 -1.74 -24.47 16.09
C ARG A 517 -2.57 -23.25 15.70
N CYS A 518 -2.39 -22.13 16.40
CA CYS A 518 -3.11 -20.89 16.11
C CYS A 518 -2.60 -20.34 14.77
N ALA A 519 -3.35 -20.58 13.70
CA ALA A 519 -2.98 -20.18 12.35
C ALA A 519 -3.17 -18.66 12.17
N TYR A 520 -2.10 -17.94 11.83
CA TYR A 520 -2.17 -16.60 11.26
C TYR A 520 -2.20 -16.67 9.73
N THR A 521 -2.67 -15.62 9.09
CA THR A 521 -2.77 -15.52 7.63
C THR A 521 -1.88 -14.40 7.12
N ARG A 522 -1.28 -14.59 5.94
CA ARG A 522 -0.60 -13.53 5.18
C ARG A 522 -1.64 -12.77 4.37
N THR A 523 -1.68 -11.45 4.51
CA THR A 523 -2.78 -10.61 4.02
C THR A 523 -2.35 -9.62 2.94
N TYR A 524 -1.07 -9.58 2.59
CA TYR A 524 -0.59 -8.90 1.40
C TYR A 524 0.71 -9.51 0.89
N ARG A 525 1.09 -9.16 -0.34
CA ARG A 525 2.44 -9.40 -0.85
C ARG A 525 3.24 -8.12 -0.84
N LEU A 526 4.55 -8.28 -0.77
CA LEU A 526 5.49 -7.19 -0.77
C LEU A 526 6.42 -7.32 -1.97
N GLN A 527 6.46 -6.29 -2.79
CA GLN A 527 7.41 -6.20 -3.89
C GLN A 527 8.43 -5.12 -3.58
N MET A 528 9.68 -5.51 -3.33
CA MET A 528 10.76 -4.54 -3.14
C MET A 528 11.06 -3.83 -4.45
N VAL A 529 11.34 -2.52 -4.38
CA VAL A 529 11.81 -1.73 -5.53
C VAL A 529 13.30 -1.99 -5.73
N ALA A 530 13.63 -3.21 -6.14
CA ALA A 530 14.98 -3.65 -6.46
C ALA A 530 14.98 -4.52 -7.74
N PRO A 531 16.01 -4.43 -8.60
CA PRO A 531 16.08 -5.24 -9.81
C PRO A 531 15.97 -6.73 -9.51
N GLY A 532 14.97 -7.42 -10.08
CA GLY A 532 14.79 -8.87 -9.95
C GLY A 532 14.13 -9.35 -8.65
N ALA A 533 13.63 -8.46 -7.79
CA ALA A 533 12.92 -8.86 -6.58
C ALA A 533 11.55 -9.47 -6.90
N ALA A 534 11.35 -10.73 -6.51
CA ALA A 534 10.04 -11.39 -6.58
C ALA A 534 9.13 -10.90 -5.44
N PRO A 535 7.81 -10.85 -5.65
CA PRO A 535 6.87 -10.57 -4.56
C PRO A 535 6.94 -11.64 -3.47
N GLU A 536 7.07 -11.23 -2.21
CA GLU A 536 7.09 -12.11 -1.03
C GLU A 536 5.79 -11.99 -0.23
N ALA A 537 5.33 -13.07 0.41
CA ALA A 537 4.13 -13.04 1.25
C ALA A 537 4.42 -12.31 2.58
N GLU A 538 3.60 -11.32 2.93
CA GLU A 538 3.79 -10.46 4.10
C GLU A 538 2.44 -10.10 4.77
N GLY A 539 2.43 -9.26 5.82
CA GLY A 539 1.20 -8.80 6.46
C GLY A 539 0.51 -9.89 7.29
N TYR A 540 1.02 -10.14 8.49
CA TYR A 540 0.55 -11.18 9.40
C TYR A 540 -0.76 -10.77 10.07
N SER A 541 -1.79 -11.60 9.95
CA SER A 541 -3.09 -11.33 10.55
C SER A 541 -3.63 -12.47 11.39
N VAL A 542 -4.20 -12.10 12.53
CA VAL A 542 -5.02 -12.95 13.40
C VAL A 542 -6.24 -12.11 13.79
N ARG A 543 -7.45 -12.60 13.51
CA ARG A 543 -8.71 -11.87 13.79
C ARG A 543 -8.69 -10.46 13.17
N ARG A 544 -8.85 -9.41 13.99
CA ARG A 544 -8.79 -7.99 13.60
C ARG A 544 -7.42 -7.36 13.88
N THR A 545 -6.40 -8.18 14.12
CA THR A 545 -5.01 -7.74 14.27
C THR A 545 -4.27 -7.92 12.94
N LEU A 546 -3.57 -6.89 12.51
CA LEU A 546 -2.62 -6.90 11.41
C LEU A 546 -1.26 -6.39 11.91
N ALA A 547 -0.20 -7.13 11.60
CA ALA A 547 1.16 -6.75 11.93
C ALA A 547 2.10 -7.00 10.74
N SER A 548 3.10 -6.15 10.56
CA SER A 548 4.10 -6.32 9.49
C SER A 548 5.37 -5.51 9.73
N TYR A 549 6.46 -5.84 9.04
CA TYR A 549 7.69 -5.04 8.98
C TYR A 549 7.59 -3.75 8.13
N VAL A 550 6.46 -3.53 7.48
CA VAL A 550 6.24 -2.39 6.58
C VAL A 550 5.76 -1.17 7.36
N HIS A 551 6.28 0.00 6.98
CA HIS A 551 5.74 1.30 7.37
C HIS A 551 5.01 1.93 6.19
N ILE A 552 3.73 2.23 6.38
CA ILE A 552 2.90 2.81 5.32
C ILE A 552 2.65 4.27 5.65
N HIS A 553 2.92 5.16 4.69
CA HIS A 553 2.54 6.57 4.81
C HIS A 553 1.11 6.77 4.29
N PHE A 554 0.13 6.96 5.19
CA PHE A 554 -1.29 7.11 4.84
C PHE A 554 -1.55 8.30 3.93
N GLY A 555 -0.68 9.32 3.90
CA GLY A 555 -0.76 10.38 2.88
C GLY A 555 -0.76 9.87 1.43
N GLY A 556 -0.09 8.74 1.16
CA GLY A 556 -0.06 8.09 -0.16
C GLY A 556 -1.34 7.31 -0.49
N CYS A 557 -2.05 6.85 0.54
CA CYS A 557 -3.34 6.16 0.44
C CYS A 557 -4.25 6.53 1.63
N PRO A 558 -4.88 7.73 1.62
CA PRO A 558 -5.64 8.23 2.77
C PRO A 558 -6.84 7.36 3.16
N GLN A 559 -7.32 6.54 2.22
CA GLN A 559 -8.39 5.56 2.44
C GLN A 559 -8.03 4.53 3.53
N LEU A 560 -6.74 4.30 3.79
CA LEU A 560 -6.29 3.41 4.87
C LEU A 560 -6.64 3.96 6.26
N ALA A 561 -6.50 5.27 6.45
CA ALA A 561 -6.91 5.91 7.70
C ALA A 561 -8.42 5.76 7.91
N ALA A 562 -9.21 6.07 6.89
CA ALA A 562 -10.67 5.92 6.93
C ALA A 562 -11.10 4.47 7.23
N SER A 563 -10.53 3.50 6.50
CA SER A 563 -10.79 2.07 6.67
C SER A 563 -10.45 1.57 8.09
N LEU A 564 -9.31 1.99 8.65
CA LEU A 564 -8.94 1.65 10.02
C LEU A 564 -9.94 2.21 11.04
N VAL A 565 -10.35 3.48 10.86
CA VAL A 565 -11.33 4.12 11.74
C VAL A 565 -12.71 3.47 11.62
N ASP A 566 -13.16 3.12 10.42
CA ASP A 566 -14.43 2.43 10.20
C ASP A 566 -14.46 1.06 10.89
N LYS A 567 -13.38 0.29 10.80
CA LYS A 567 -13.29 -1.00 11.50
C LYS A 567 -13.28 -0.83 13.02
N CYS A 568 -12.72 0.25 13.53
CA CYS A 568 -12.81 0.57 14.95
C CYS A 568 -14.25 0.89 15.37
N ARG A 569 -15.08 1.48 14.49
CA ARG A 569 -16.51 1.74 14.77
C ARG A 569 -17.33 0.45 14.89
N GLU A 570 -16.88 -0.65 14.29
CA GLU A 570 -17.52 -1.97 14.36
C GLU A 570 -17.16 -2.77 15.62
N VAL A 571 -16.37 -2.20 16.55
CA VAL A 571 -15.93 -2.90 17.76
C VAL A 571 -16.96 -2.71 18.87
N ASP A 572 -17.38 -3.82 19.49
CA ASP A 572 -18.09 -3.77 20.77
C ASP A 572 -17.10 -3.39 21.89
N VAL A 573 -16.99 -2.08 22.11
CA VAL A 573 -16.06 -1.51 23.10
C VAL A 573 -16.38 -1.97 24.51
N THR A 574 -17.64 -2.27 24.83
CA THR A 574 -18.05 -2.75 26.16
C THR A 574 -17.51 -4.16 26.40
N TYR A 575 -17.69 -5.05 25.42
CA TYR A 575 -17.17 -6.42 25.48
C TYR A 575 -15.64 -6.44 25.54
N VAL A 576 -14.96 -5.68 24.68
CA VAL A 576 -13.50 -5.58 24.66
C VAL A 576 -12.97 -5.01 25.97
N SER A 577 -13.57 -3.93 26.49
CA SER A 577 -13.15 -3.33 27.76
C SER A 577 -13.32 -4.30 28.94
N ALA A 578 -14.39 -5.08 28.97
CA ALA A 578 -14.60 -6.10 29.99
C ALA A 578 -13.56 -7.23 29.90
N ALA A 579 -13.15 -7.62 28.70
CA ALA A 579 -12.08 -8.60 28.50
C ALA A 579 -10.72 -8.09 28.98
N VAL A 580 -10.39 -6.83 28.67
CA VAL A 580 -9.17 -6.17 29.14
C VAL A 580 -9.15 -6.08 30.68
N ALA A 581 -10.26 -5.64 31.30
CA ALA A 581 -10.35 -5.53 32.77
C ALA A 581 -10.18 -6.88 33.49
N ARG A 582 -10.71 -7.98 32.92
CA ARG A 582 -10.49 -9.34 33.43
C ARG A 582 -9.02 -9.74 33.39
N ALA A 583 -8.30 -9.37 32.33
CA ALA A 583 -6.86 -9.62 32.22
C ALA A 583 -6.02 -8.79 33.20
N SER A 584 -6.52 -7.63 33.64
CA SER A 584 -5.88 -6.77 34.64
C SER A 584 -6.08 -7.23 36.10
N GLY A 585 -6.98 -8.18 36.37
CA GLY A 585 -7.34 -8.57 37.74
C GLY A 585 -8.17 -7.53 38.52
N ALA A 586 -8.69 -6.49 37.85
CA ALA A 586 -9.49 -5.43 38.46
C ALA A 586 -10.97 -5.84 38.54
N ALA A 587 -11.58 -5.73 39.73
CA ALA A 587 -13.01 -5.96 39.92
C ALA A 587 -13.82 -4.98 39.04
N ALA A 588 -14.70 -5.51 38.20
CA ALA A 588 -15.51 -4.71 37.29
C ALA A 588 -16.40 -3.74 38.09
N GLY A 589 -16.32 -2.44 37.78
CA GLY A 589 -17.10 -1.38 38.45
C GLY A 589 -18.61 -1.55 38.26
N GLU A 590 -19.39 -0.93 39.15
CA GLU A 590 -20.83 -1.20 39.35
C GLU A 590 -21.71 -1.05 38.09
N ASP A 591 -21.31 -0.25 37.10
CA ASP A 591 -22.01 -0.14 35.80
C ASP A 591 -22.00 -1.43 34.96
N SER A 592 -21.04 -2.33 35.20
CA SER A 592 -20.93 -3.61 34.50
C SER A 592 -21.86 -4.70 35.04
N ARG A 593 -22.36 -4.55 36.27
CA ARG A 593 -23.28 -5.52 36.89
C ARG A 593 -24.70 -5.42 36.31
N ALA A 594 -25.10 -4.26 35.81
CA ALA A 594 -26.41 -4.06 35.17
C ALA A 594 -26.49 -4.72 33.77
N ALA A 595 -25.39 -4.76 33.02
CA ALA A 595 -25.33 -5.40 31.69
C ALA A 595 -25.25 -6.94 31.74
N LEU A 596 -24.94 -7.51 32.91
CA LEU A 596 -24.76 -8.96 33.13
C LEU A 596 -26.01 -9.65 33.70
N GLY A 597 -27.12 -8.94 33.89
CA GLY A 597 -28.38 -9.50 34.37
C GLY A 597 -29.17 -10.33 33.34
N GLY A 598 -28.71 -10.44 32.09
CA GLY A 598 -29.48 -11.07 31.01
C GLY A 598 -28.71 -11.91 29.99
N ALA A 599 -27.39 -12.05 30.10
CA ALA A 599 -26.60 -12.86 29.18
C ALA A 599 -26.12 -14.13 29.87
N GLY A 600 -26.72 -15.27 29.51
CA GLY A 600 -26.24 -16.60 29.92
C GLY A 600 -24.75 -16.76 29.62
N ARG A 601 -24.06 -17.45 30.53
CA ARG A 601 -22.71 -17.97 30.26
C ARG A 601 -22.81 -18.85 29.01
N ASP A 602 -21.83 -18.71 28.11
CA ASP A 602 -21.67 -19.45 26.85
C ASP A 602 -22.22 -18.78 25.57
N ALA A 603 -21.53 -17.73 25.09
CA ALA A 603 -21.23 -17.51 23.66
C ALA A 603 -20.39 -16.23 23.49
N CYS A 604 -19.19 -16.34 22.91
CA CYS A 604 -18.57 -15.18 22.26
C CYS A 604 -19.39 -14.88 20.99
N PRO A 605 -19.90 -13.64 20.77
CA PRO A 605 -20.73 -13.31 19.60
C PRO A 605 -20.00 -13.48 18.25
N TYR A 606 -18.70 -13.76 18.28
CA TYR A 606 -17.83 -13.97 17.12
C TYR A 606 -17.28 -15.39 17.00
N CYS A 607 -17.68 -16.33 17.86
CA CYS A 607 -17.24 -17.73 17.80
C CYS A 607 -18.43 -18.67 17.60
N SER A 608 -18.62 -19.12 16.35
CA SER A 608 -19.67 -20.08 15.97
C SER A 608 -19.27 -21.52 16.34
N ARG A 609 -19.40 -21.92 17.61
CA ARG A 609 -19.53 -23.35 17.99
C ARG A 609 -20.36 -23.48 19.28
N PRO A 610 -21.50 -24.19 19.27
CA PRO A 610 -22.12 -24.66 20.50
C PRO A 610 -21.34 -25.87 21.03
N HIS A 611 -20.98 -25.86 22.32
CA HIS A 611 -20.60 -27.08 23.02
C HIS A 611 -21.87 -27.93 23.21
N GLY A 612 -21.90 -29.11 22.59
CA GLY A 612 -23.01 -30.04 22.73
C GLY A 612 -23.15 -30.50 24.19
N GLN A 613 -24.27 -30.14 24.82
CA GLN A 613 -24.76 -30.82 26.01
C GLN A 613 -25.79 -31.85 25.57
N SER A 614 -25.64 -33.05 26.12
CA SER A 614 -26.51 -34.19 25.94
C SER A 614 -27.91 -33.91 26.48
N GLU A 615 -28.95 -34.09 25.67
CA GLU A 615 -30.32 -34.19 26.16
C GLU A 615 -30.83 -35.63 26.01
N ALA A 616 -31.02 -36.27 27.16
CA ALA A 616 -31.96 -37.37 27.34
C ALA A 616 -33.37 -36.77 27.39
N GLY A 617 -34.34 -37.51 26.85
CA GLY A 617 -35.59 -36.96 26.35
C GLY A 617 -36.62 -36.54 27.39
N ALA A 618 -37.64 -35.82 26.89
CA ALA A 618 -39.02 -35.94 27.36
C ALA A 618 -39.95 -35.36 26.28
N ALA A 619 -41.02 -36.11 26.01
CA ALA A 619 -42.10 -35.79 25.10
C ALA A 619 -43.06 -34.73 25.69
N GLY A 620 -43.82 -34.04 24.82
CA GLY A 620 -45.01 -33.32 25.27
C GLY A 620 -45.51 -32.21 24.33
N GLU A 621 -46.50 -32.56 23.52
CA GLU A 621 -47.71 -31.77 23.23
C GLU A 621 -47.63 -30.40 22.51
N LYS A 622 -48.22 -30.37 21.31
CA LYS A 622 -48.92 -29.20 20.75
C LYS A 622 -50.23 -28.97 21.55
N PRO A 623 -50.75 -27.73 21.59
CA PRO A 623 -51.86 -27.43 20.69
C PRO A 623 -51.87 -26.02 20.08
N SER A 624 -52.83 -25.92 19.18
CA SER A 624 -53.18 -24.98 18.13
C SER A 624 -53.91 -23.70 18.56
N GLU A 625 -53.82 -22.71 17.66
CA GLU A 625 -54.88 -21.83 17.12
C GLU A 625 -55.71 -20.89 18.02
N THR A 626 -55.84 -19.67 17.48
CA THR A 626 -57.03 -18.79 17.30
C THR A 626 -56.71 -17.36 17.75
N ALA A 627 -57.23 -16.26 17.18
CA ALA A 627 -57.90 -15.91 15.92
C ALA A 627 -58.18 -14.37 16.00
N ALA A 628 -58.58 -13.80 14.87
CA ALA A 628 -59.37 -12.55 14.71
C ALA A 628 -58.63 -11.19 14.66
N ALA A 629 -59.11 -10.14 13.98
CA ALA A 629 -59.77 -9.92 12.69
C ALA A 629 -60.21 -8.42 12.65
N ALA A 630 -59.91 -7.73 11.53
CA ALA A 630 -60.61 -6.56 10.93
C ALA A 630 -60.65 -5.19 11.69
N PRO A 631 -60.95 -4.03 11.04
CA PRO A 631 -61.45 -3.81 9.66
C PRO A 631 -60.72 -2.72 8.84
N ALA A 632 -61.15 -2.62 7.57
CA ALA A 632 -60.76 -1.64 6.55
C ALA A 632 -61.57 -0.33 6.64
N ALA A 633 -61.01 0.79 6.14
CA ALA A 633 -61.68 1.78 5.27
C ALA A 633 -60.77 2.98 4.91
N ASP A 634 -60.64 3.18 3.59
CA ASP A 634 -60.47 4.41 2.79
C ASP A 634 -60.09 5.77 3.43
N VAL A 635 -59.13 6.46 2.81
CA VAL A 635 -59.37 7.65 1.94
C VAL A 635 -58.01 8.20 1.46
N ALA A 636 -57.82 8.28 0.14
CA ALA A 636 -56.67 8.89 -0.52
C ALA A 636 -56.70 10.43 -0.46
N PRO A 637 -55.54 11.08 -0.63
CA PRO A 637 -55.47 12.22 -1.53
C PRO A 637 -54.39 12.03 -2.60
N GLN A 638 -54.79 12.28 -3.84
CA GLN A 638 -53.95 12.30 -5.02
C GLN A 638 -52.95 13.48 -4.96
N GLY A 639 -51.69 13.19 -5.26
CA GLY A 639 -50.60 14.16 -5.47
C GLY A 639 -49.75 13.70 -6.67
N PRO A 640 -49.01 14.61 -7.32
CA PRO A 640 -48.85 14.66 -8.77
C PRO A 640 -48.01 13.50 -9.34
N GLN A 641 -48.48 12.98 -10.48
CA GLN A 641 -47.75 12.04 -11.32
C GLN A 641 -46.43 12.66 -11.79
N HIS A 642 -45.32 12.23 -11.19
CA HIS A 642 -44.01 12.30 -11.82
C HIS A 642 -43.79 11.01 -12.61
N PRO A 643 -43.28 11.09 -13.85
CA PRO A 643 -43.10 9.91 -14.69
C PRO A 643 -42.09 8.96 -14.04
N GLU A 644 -42.48 7.69 -13.87
CA GLU A 644 -41.56 6.63 -13.51
C GLU A 644 -40.36 6.63 -14.48
N PRO A 645 -39.11 6.46 -13.98
CA PRO A 645 -38.00 6.18 -14.86
C PRO A 645 -38.24 4.81 -15.50
N ARG A 646 -38.66 4.83 -16.77
CA ARG A 646 -38.61 3.63 -17.61
C ARG A 646 -37.20 3.03 -17.53
N PRO A 647 -37.07 1.69 -17.52
CA PRO A 647 -35.77 1.07 -17.76
C PRO A 647 -35.20 1.64 -19.06
N PRO A 648 -33.90 1.94 -19.15
CA PRO A 648 -33.35 2.54 -20.36
C PRO A 648 -33.62 1.60 -21.53
N ASP A 649 -34.51 2.05 -22.41
CA ASP A 649 -34.71 1.52 -23.74
C ASP A 649 -33.34 1.33 -24.40
N ARG A 650 -33.13 0.17 -25.03
CA ARG A 650 -32.01 -0.08 -25.95
C ARG A 650 -31.94 1.05 -26.99
N ALA A 651 -31.04 2.02 -26.80
CA ALA A 651 -30.86 3.16 -27.70
C ALA A 651 -29.56 3.07 -28.53
N VAL A 652 -29.71 2.50 -29.74
CA VAL A 652 -29.12 2.85 -31.07
C VAL A 652 -27.58 2.90 -31.27
N PRO A 653 -27.02 2.24 -32.33
CA PRO A 653 -25.58 2.16 -32.59
C PRO A 653 -25.02 3.45 -33.20
N GLY A 654 -24.20 4.19 -32.45
CA GLY A 654 -23.53 5.40 -32.93
C GLY A 654 -22.22 5.13 -33.69
N ARG A 655 -21.83 6.05 -34.59
CA ARG A 655 -20.54 6.01 -35.31
C ARG A 655 -19.37 6.32 -34.37
N ILE A 656 -18.29 5.56 -34.52
CA ILE A 656 -17.04 5.70 -33.76
C ILE A 656 -16.00 6.35 -34.67
N VAL A 657 -15.27 7.33 -34.15
CA VAL A 657 -14.10 7.92 -34.82
C VAL A 657 -12.88 7.72 -33.92
N SER A 658 -11.86 7.03 -34.42
CA SER A 658 -10.60 6.86 -33.70
C SER A 658 -9.57 7.88 -34.19
N LEU A 659 -9.00 8.67 -33.27
CA LEU A 659 -7.92 9.61 -33.58
C LEU A 659 -6.52 8.99 -33.42
N LEU A 660 -6.45 7.74 -32.95
CA LEU A 660 -5.21 7.03 -32.62
C LEU A 660 -5.21 5.59 -33.18
N PRO A 661 -4.04 5.01 -33.52
CA PRO A 661 -3.94 3.62 -34.00
C PRO A 661 -4.45 2.57 -33.01
N SER A 662 -4.08 2.69 -31.73
CA SER A 662 -4.50 1.74 -30.68
C SER A 662 -6.02 1.71 -30.48
N GLY A 663 -6.71 2.86 -30.57
CA GLY A 663 -8.17 2.92 -30.54
C GLY A 663 -8.83 2.19 -31.72
N THR A 664 -8.18 2.22 -32.89
CA THR A 664 -8.62 1.48 -34.09
C THR A 664 -8.45 -0.02 -33.88
N GLU A 665 -7.31 -0.47 -33.35
CA GLU A 665 -7.04 -1.88 -33.02
C GLU A 665 -8.06 -2.43 -32.02
N ILE A 666 -8.34 -1.69 -30.95
CA ILE A 666 -9.33 -2.08 -29.94
C ILE A 666 -10.71 -2.21 -30.58
N CYS A 667 -11.13 -1.27 -31.42
CA CYS A 667 -12.42 -1.37 -32.11
C CYS A 667 -12.49 -2.62 -33.00
N LEU A 668 -11.43 -2.94 -33.76
CA LEU A 668 -11.41 -4.14 -34.60
C LEU A 668 -11.44 -5.43 -33.77
N ALA A 669 -10.69 -5.49 -32.68
CA ALA A 669 -10.68 -6.64 -31.76
C ALA A 669 -12.05 -6.90 -31.12
N LEU A 670 -12.84 -5.84 -30.91
CA LEU A 670 -14.20 -5.88 -30.37
C LEU A 670 -15.28 -6.13 -31.43
N GLY A 671 -14.91 -6.40 -32.70
CA GLY A 671 -15.86 -6.56 -33.79
C GLY A 671 -16.57 -5.25 -34.20
N LEU A 672 -16.05 -4.10 -33.79
CA LEU A 672 -16.61 -2.76 -34.03
C LEU A 672 -16.10 -2.13 -35.34
N GLY A 673 -15.71 -2.95 -36.32
CA GLY A 673 -15.21 -2.51 -37.62
C GLY A 673 -16.22 -1.71 -38.46
N PRO A 674 -15.90 -1.40 -39.74
CA PRO A 674 -16.83 -0.74 -40.64
C PRO A 674 -18.19 -1.48 -40.71
N PRO A 675 -19.35 -0.78 -40.69
CA PRO A 675 -19.53 0.67 -40.77
C PRO A 675 -19.58 1.40 -39.41
N ARG A 676 -19.38 0.70 -38.29
CA ARG A 676 -19.42 1.32 -36.94
C ARG A 676 -18.22 2.21 -36.70
N LEU A 677 -17.02 1.71 -37.02
CA LEU A 677 -15.83 2.54 -37.12
C LEU A 677 -15.89 3.33 -38.43
N ALA A 678 -16.08 4.64 -38.33
CA ALA A 678 -16.40 5.51 -39.47
C ALA A 678 -15.21 6.36 -39.94
N ALA A 679 -14.19 6.54 -39.10
CA ALA A 679 -12.92 7.18 -39.47
C ALA A 679 -11.80 6.76 -38.51
N VAL A 680 -10.56 6.81 -38.99
CA VAL A 680 -9.36 6.35 -38.28
C VAL A 680 -8.23 7.39 -38.35
N SER A 681 -7.15 7.15 -37.59
CA SER A 681 -5.94 7.97 -37.65
C SER A 681 -5.15 7.78 -38.96
N ALA A 682 -4.27 8.73 -39.29
CA ALA A 682 -3.38 8.63 -40.44
C ALA A 682 -2.41 7.44 -40.36
N PHE A 683 -2.07 6.98 -39.16
CA PHE A 683 -1.06 5.93 -38.93
C PHE A 683 -1.65 4.51 -38.82
N CYS A 684 -2.83 4.26 -39.39
CA CYS A 684 -3.52 2.95 -39.31
C CYS A 684 -3.27 2.01 -40.51
N ASP A 685 -2.28 2.32 -41.35
CA ASP A 685 -2.01 1.55 -42.57
C ASP A 685 -1.26 0.23 -42.29
N ASP A 686 -0.55 0.14 -41.16
CA ASP A 686 0.29 -1.00 -40.75
C ASP A 686 -0.35 -1.94 -39.70
N VAL A 687 -1.64 -1.77 -39.39
CA VAL A 687 -2.34 -2.45 -38.26
C VAL A 687 -2.35 -4.00 -38.36
N VAL A 688 -1.74 -4.61 -39.39
CA VAL A 688 -1.66 -6.08 -39.55
C VAL A 688 -0.25 -6.57 -39.95
N SER A 689 0.76 -5.71 -40.11
CA SER A 689 2.04 -6.12 -40.74
C SER A 689 3.17 -6.56 -39.79
N SER A 690 3.02 -6.53 -38.46
CA SER A 690 4.12 -6.92 -37.55
C SER A 690 3.72 -7.91 -36.45
N GLY A 691 4.39 -9.08 -36.43
CA GLY A 691 4.40 -10.02 -35.29
C GLY A 691 4.14 -11.48 -35.67
N GLY A 692 5.20 -12.25 -35.94
CA GLY A 692 5.14 -13.69 -36.16
C GLY A 692 5.02 -14.47 -34.84
N CYS A 693 3.98 -15.30 -34.72
CA CYS A 693 4.09 -16.52 -33.94
C CYS A 693 4.60 -17.61 -34.89
N SER A 694 5.92 -17.80 -34.93
CA SER A 694 6.50 -19.08 -35.34
C SER A 694 6.03 -20.14 -34.34
N GLY A 695 5.55 -21.26 -34.87
CA GLY A 695 4.77 -22.25 -34.13
C GLY A 695 5.44 -22.82 -32.88
N ASP A 696 4.60 -23.11 -31.90
CA ASP A 696 4.83 -24.15 -30.91
C ASP A 696 3.59 -25.05 -30.85
N SER A 697 3.87 -26.35 -30.88
CA SER A 697 2.98 -27.48 -31.16
C SER A 697 2.08 -27.86 -29.99
N SER A 698 1.15 -27.00 -29.59
CA SER A 698 0.00 -27.41 -28.77
C SER A 698 -1.27 -26.79 -29.34
N GLY A 699 -1.90 -27.53 -30.25
CA GLY A 699 -3.03 -27.06 -31.06
C GLY A 699 -4.27 -26.75 -30.22
N ILE A 700 -4.43 -25.48 -29.83
CA ILE A 700 -5.67 -24.91 -29.32
C ILE A 700 -5.96 -23.66 -30.15
N ASN A 701 -7.03 -23.72 -30.93
CA ASN A 701 -7.48 -22.67 -31.84
C ASN A 701 -7.97 -21.46 -31.01
N CYS A 702 -7.42 -20.28 -31.26
CA CYS A 702 -7.81 -19.05 -30.56
C CYS A 702 -9.12 -18.51 -31.16
N GLY A 703 -10.19 -18.43 -30.37
CA GLY A 703 -11.52 -18.00 -30.82
C GLY A 703 -11.58 -16.61 -31.48
N SER A 704 -12.56 -16.46 -32.39
CA SER A 704 -13.17 -15.31 -33.11
C SER A 704 -12.34 -14.08 -33.54
N GLY A 705 -11.30 -13.66 -32.82
CA GLY A 705 -10.35 -12.65 -33.27
C GLY A 705 -9.33 -13.18 -34.27
N ALA A 706 -9.00 -14.48 -34.19
CA ALA A 706 -8.09 -15.12 -35.12
C ALA A 706 -8.66 -15.20 -36.54
N GLU A 707 -9.98 -15.29 -36.72
CA GLU A 707 -10.61 -15.28 -38.04
C GLU A 707 -10.47 -13.93 -38.75
N LEU A 708 -10.52 -12.81 -38.02
CA LEU A 708 -10.33 -11.46 -38.56
C LEU A 708 -8.85 -11.17 -38.87
N VAL A 709 -7.93 -11.59 -38.00
CA VAL A 709 -6.48 -11.49 -38.21
C VAL A 709 -6.00 -12.43 -39.33
N SER A 710 -6.59 -13.62 -39.43
CA SER A 710 -6.39 -14.59 -40.51
C SER A 710 -6.95 -14.08 -41.84
N ALA A 711 -8.18 -13.55 -41.85
CA ALA A 711 -8.80 -12.96 -43.04
C ALA A 711 -8.05 -11.73 -43.55
N ALA A 712 -7.53 -10.88 -42.65
CA ALA A 712 -6.70 -9.73 -43.02
C ALA A 712 -5.33 -10.16 -43.57
N ARG A 713 -4.73 -11.25 -43.04
CA ARG A 713 -3.52 -11.86 -43.61
C ARG A 713 -3.76 -12.52 -44.97
N ALA A 714 -4.94 -13.08 -45.21
CA ALA A 714 -5.31 -13.74 -46.47
C ALA A 714 -5.55 -12.74 -47.63
N VAL A 715 -5.86 -11.47 -47.34
CA VAL A 715 -6.22 -10.45 -48.35
C VAL A 715 -5.14 -9.37 -48.52
N GLY A 716 -4.13 -9.29 -47.65
CA GLY A 716 -2.99 -8.38 -47.81
C GLY A 716 -3.33 -6.88 -47.72
N ALA A 717 -4.54 -6.52 -47.28
CA ALA A 717 -5.01 -5.14 -47.16
C ALA A 717 -5.68 -4.91 -45.80
N SER A 718 -5.34 -3.79 -45.14
CA SER A 718 -5.95 -3.39 -43.86
C SER A 718 -7.46 -3.19 -44.02
N PRO A 719 -8.31 -3.79 -43.14
CA PRO A 719 -9.77 -3.72 -43.24
C PRO A 719 -10.32 -2.29 -43.07
N VAL A 720 -9.49 -1.34 -42.65
CA VAL A 720 -9.83 0.08 -42.45
C VAL A 720 -9.18 1.01 -43.47
N ALA A 721 -8.43 0.48 -44.46
CA ALA A 721 -7.71 1.28 -45.44
C ALA A 721 -8.61 2.23 -46.25
N HIS A 722 -9.86 1.81 -46.48
CA HIS A 722 -10.88 2.55 -47.21
C HIS A 722 -11.61 3.62 -46.37
N LEU A 723 -11.40 3.66 -45.05
CA LEU A 723 -12.02 4.64 -44.17
C LEU A 723 -11.34 6.01 -44.28
N PRO A 724 -12.11 7.11 -44.15
CA PRO A 724 -11.55 8.45 -44.14
C PRO A 724 -10.64 8.68 -42.92
N ARG A 725 -9.62 9.52 -43.08
CA ARG A 725 -8.66 9.85 -42.02
C ARG A 725 -9.12 11.08 -41.24
N ALA A 726 -9.38 10.90 -39.95
CA ALA A 726 -9.85 11.97 -39.06
C ALA A 726 -8.72 12.84 -38.52
N VAL A 727 -7.48 12.37 -38.63
CA VAL A 727 -6.27 13.09 -38.24
C VAL A 727 -5.33 13.12 -39.44
N ARG A 728 -4.74 14.28 -39.71
CA ARG A 728 -3.66 14.45 -40.69
C ARG A 728 -2.38 14.84 -39.95
N SER A 729 -1.29 14.13 -40.20
CA SER A 729 0.03 14.55 -39.72
C SER A 729 0.50 15.78 -40.50
N LEU A 730 1.00 16.79 -39.80
CA LEU A 730 1.70 17.95 -40.37
C LEU A 730 3.21 17.69 -40.51
N VAL A 731 3.68 16.53 -40.03
CA VAL A 731 5.07 16.09 -40.12
C VAL A 731 5.13 14.80 -40.93
N ASP A 732 5.82 14.83 -42.07
CA ASP A 732 6.11 13.64 -42.86
C ASP A 732 7.40 12.99 -42.35
N THR A 733 7.25 11.95 -41.54
CA THR A 733 8.36 11.26 -40.89
C THR A 733 9.04 10.23 -41.80
N SER A 734 8.48 9.93 -42.98
CA SER A 734 8.92 8.81 -43.83
C SER A 734 10.34 8.96 -44.40
N ALA A 735 10.81 10.20 -44.52
CA ALA A 735 12.15 10.53 -45.03
C ALA A 735 13.05 11.23 -44.00
N MET A 736 12.69 11.17 -42.71
CA MET A 736 13.37 11.90 -41.63
C MET A 736 14.09 10.95 -40.66
N THR A 737 15.26 11.37 -40.18
CA THR A 737 15.91 10.74 -39.02
C THR A 737 15.19 11.11 -37.72
N SER A 738 15.32 10.30 -36.67
CA SER A 738 14.72 10.59 -35.36
C SER A 738 15.09 11.96 -34.81
N ARG A 739 16.34 12.43 -35.04
CA ARG A 739 16.77 13.78 -34.67
C ARG A 739 16.03 14.86 -35.45
N GLN A 740 15.85 14.69 -36.75
CA GLN A 740 15.11 15.64 -37.58
C GLN A 740 13.62 15.69 -37.18
N VAL A 741 13.04 14.54 -36.84
CA VAL A 741 11.66 14.47 -36.33
C VAL A 741 11.55 15.26 -35.02
N GLU A 742 12.47 15.03 -34.07
CA GLU A 742 12.51 15.75 -32.80
C GLU A 742 12.67 17.27 -33.00
N GLU A 743 13.59 17.71 -33.86
CA GLU A 743 13.79 19.13 -34.19
C GLU A 743 12.53 19.76 -34.81
N GLN A 744 11.82 19.03 -35.68
CA GLN A 744 10.60 19.53 -36.31
C GLN A 744 9.43 19.59 -35.32
N MET A 745 9.30 18.61 -34.42
CA MET A 745 8.31 18.61 -33.34
C MET A 745 8.55 19.77 -32.38
N GLN A 746 9.81 20.04 -32.01
CA GLN A 746 10.19 21.17 -31.16
C GLN A 746 9.87 22.52 -31.82
N ARG A 747 10.09 22.66 -33.13
CA ARG A 747 9.72 23.88 -33.89
C ARG A 747 8.21 24.12 -33.91
N LEU A 748 7.41 23.08 -34.14
CA LEU A 748 5.95 23.18 -34.12
C LEU A 748 5.44 23.55 -32.72
N LYS A 749 6.01 22.93 -31.68
CA LYS A 749 5.73 23.24 -30.28
C LYS A 749 6.07 24.70 -29.94
N ALA A 750 7.21 25.21 -30.37
CA ALA A 750 7.61 26.60 -30.18
C ALA A 750 6.66 27.60 -30.87
N GLN A 751 5.98 27.17 -31.93
CA GLN A 751 4.97 27.97 -32.65
C GLN A 751 3.55 27.79 -32.08
N GLY A 752 3.37 26.99 -31.02
CA GLY A 752 2.05 26.66 -30.47
C GLY A 752 1.17 25.85 -31.43
N ARG A 753 1.76 25.21 -32.45
CA ARG A 753 1.04 24.40 -33.43
C ARG A 753 1.17 22.92 -33.08
N PRO A 754 0.07 22.16 -32.94
CA PRO A 754 0.16 20.71 -32.78
C PRO A 754 0.68 20.07 -34.07
N PRO A 755 1.37 18.93 -34.00
CA PRO A 755 1.94 18.27 -35.18
C PRO A 755 0.91 17.49 -36.01
N PHE A 756 -0.36 17.58 -35.65
CA PHE A 756 -1.46 16.97 -36.37
C PHE A 756 -2.67 17.91 -36.38
N GLU A 757 -3.51 17.75 -37.40
CA GLU A 757 -4.78 18.46 -37.54
C GLU A 757 -5.93 17.46 -37.53
N ILE A 758 -6.95 17.74 -36.72
CA ILE A 758 -8.20 16.97 -36.69
C ILE A 758 -9.14 17.54 -37.76
N ASP A 759 -9.67 16.69 -38.64
CA ASP A 759 -10.58 17.11 -39.71
C ASP A 759 -11.98 17.43 -39.15
N VAL A 760 -12.19 18.71 -38.82
CA VAL A 760 -13.45 19.25 -38.30
C VAL A 760 -14.61 19.07 -39.30
N ALA A 761 -14.35 19.15 -40.61
CA ALA A 761 -15.38 18.99 -41.62
C ALA A 761 -15.85 17.53 -41.70
N LEU A 762 -14.93 16.58 -41.56
CA LEU A 762 -15.23 15.16 -41.43
C LEU A 762 -16.04 14.88 -40.15
N LEU A 763 -15.63 15.42 -39.00
CA LEU A 763 -16.38 15.25 -37.75
C LEU A 763 -17.81 15.82 -37.86
N ARG A 764 -17.97 16.98 -38.50
CA ARG A 764 -19.28 17.59 -38.76
C ARG A 764 -20.16 16.72 -39.65
N ARG A 765 -19.58 16.09 -40.67
CA ARG A 765 -20.28 15.18 -41.59
C ARG A 765 -20.64 13.85 -40.93
N LEU A 766 -19.72 13.28 -40.14
CA LEU A 766 -19.89 11.97 -39.53
C LEU A 766 -20.80 12.00 -38.30
N ARG A 767 -20.79 13.10 -37.54
CA ARG A 767 -21.48 13.24 -36.24
C ARG A 767 -21.26 12.01 -35.34
N PRO A 768 -20.00 11.74 -34.92
CA PRO A 768 -19.71 10.57 -34.11
C PRO A 768 -20.44 10.62 -32.78
N ALA A 769 -20.81 9.44 -32.28
CA ALA A 769 -21.30 9.27 -30.92
C ALA A 769 -20.16 9.02 -29.93
N LEU A 770 -19.04 8.48 -30.42
CA LEU A 770 -17.83 8.20 -29.65
C LEU A 770 -16.58 8.63 -30.44
N VAL A 771 -15.70 9.39 -29.80
CA VAL A 771 -14.36 9.72 -30.30
C VAL A 771 -13.32 9.14 -29.35
N LEU A 772 -12.39 8.36 -29.88
CA LEU A 772 -11.24 7.85 -29.13
C LEU A 772 -10.04 8.79 -29.30
N SER A 773 -9.45 9.21 -28.18
CA SER A 773 -8.29 10.12 -28.10
C SER A 773 -7.22 9.57 -27.14
N GLN A 774 -6.11 10.29 -26.95
CA GLN A 774 -5.06 9.91 -25.99
C GLN A 774 -4.31 11.15 -25.47
N ASP A 775 -3.98 11.16 -24.18
CA ASP A 775 -3.24 12.23 -23.50
C ASP A 775 -1.89 11.74 -22.95
N ALA A 776 -1.36 10.62 -23.47
CA ALA A 776 -0.13 10.01 -22.96
C ALA A 776 1.12 10.84 -23.31
N CYS A 777 1.10 11.52 -24.46
CA CYS A 777 2.18 12.38 -24.94
C CYS A 777 1.60 13.63 -25.61
N ALA A 778 1.81 14.78 -24.97
CA ALA A 778 1.40 16.08 -25.51
C ALA A 778 2.09 16.47 -26.84
N ALA A 779 3.12 15.71 -27.27
CA ALA A 779 3.85 15.97 -28.50
C ALA A 779 3.37 15.12 -29.68
N CYS A 780 2.80 13.93 -29.49
CA CYS A 780 2.42 13.06 -30.61
C CYS A 780 0.94 12.67 -30.64
N ASP A 781 0.18 12.92 -29.57
CA ASP A 781 -1.17 12.37 -29.46
C ASP A 781 -2.24 13.43 -29.67
N ALA A 782 -3.30 13.04 -30.39
CA ALA A 782 -4.53 13.82 -30.45
C ALA A 782 -5.24 13.77 -29.10
N THR A 783 -5.02 14.84 -28.31
CA THR A 783 -5.52 14.96 -26.93
C THR A 783 -7.04 15.04 -26.86
N ALA A 784 -7.60 14.67 -25.72
CA ALA A 784 -9.02 14.82 -25.46
C ALA A 784 -9.46 16.30 -25.55
N ALA A 785 -8.60 17.23 -25.11
CA ALA A 785 -8.84 18.66 -25.21
C ALA A 785 -8.96 19.15 -26.67
N GLN A 786 -8.09 18.67 -27.54
CA GLN A 786 -8.12 18.97 -28.98
C GLN A 786 -9.34 18.32 -29.66
N ALA A 787 -9.66 17.08 -29.32
CA ALA A 787 -10.86 16.40 -29.82
C ALA A 787 -12.14 17.16 -29.42
N CYS A 788 -12.24 17.59 -28.16
CA CYS A 788 -13.36 18.42 -27.69
C CYS A 788 -13.43 19.77 -28.41
N ALA A 789 -12.29 20.42 -28.64
CA ALA A 789 -12.24 21.68 -29.40
C ALA A 789 -12.69 21.48 -30.86
N ALA A 790 -12.26 20.41 -31.51
CA ALA A 790 -12.67 20.06 -32.87
C ALA A 790 -14.17 19.74 -32.96
N LEU A 791 -14.73 19.02 -31.99
CA LEU A 791 -16.17 18.74 -31.89
C LEU A 791 -17.00 20.02 -31.69
N ARG A 792 -16.54 20.95 -30.84
CA ARG A 792 -17.19 22.27 -30.68
C ARG A 792 -17.18 23.05 -31.99
N SER A 793 -16.04 23.10 -32.68
CA SER A 793 -15.92 23.74 -34.00
C SER A 793 -16.75 23.04 -35.08
N ALA A 794 -16.99 21.73 -34.95
CA ALA A 794 -17.88 20.98 -35.82
C ALA A 794 -19.38 21.27 -35.56
N GLY A 795 -19.72 21.97 -34.47
CA GLY A 795 -21.09 22.24 -34.05
C GLY A 795 -21.74 21.09 -33.27
N ILE A 796 -20.94 20.26 -32.60
CA ILE A 796 -21.39 19.13 -31.76
C ILE A 796 -21.24 19.55 -30.29
N GLY A 797 -22.35 19.65 -29.56
CA GLY A 797 -22.39 20.07 -28.16
C GLY A 797 -21.86 19.02 -27.17
N ALA A 798 -21.63 19.42 -25.91
CA ALA A 798 -21.02 18.59 -24.86
C ALA A 798 -21.76 17.29 -24.50
N GLY A 799 -23.04 17.15 -24.89
CA GLY A 799 -23.82 15.92 -24.75
C GLY A 799 -24.05 15.14 -26.05
N GLY A 800 -23.52 15.63 -27.19
CA GLY A 800 -23.78 15.06 -28.52
C GLY A 800 -22.75 14.02 -29.00
N CYS A 801 -21.61 13.91 -28.31
CA CYS A 801 -20.55 12.95 -28.61
C CYS A 801 -19.72 12.71 -27.35
N ARG A 802 -19.46 11.44 -27.01
CA ARG A 802 -18.57 11.06 -25.92
C ARG A 802 -17.13 11.05 -26.41
N VAL A 803 -16.21 11.70 -25.70
CA VAL A 803 -14.77 11.60 -25.96
C VAL A 803 -14.17 10.68 -24.89
N LEU A 804 -13.47 9.64 -25.31
CA LEU A 804 -12.78 8.69 -24.43
C LEU A 804 -11.28 8.76 -24.67
N SER A 805 -10.53 9.22 -23.67
CA SER A 805 -9.07 9.30 -23.71
C SER A 805 -8.44 8.02 -23.17
N LEU A 806 -7.59 7.38 -23.97
CA LEU A 806 -6.87 6.16 -23.63
C LEU A 806 -5.45 6.53 -23.25
N SER A 807 -5.04 6.39 -21.98
CA SER A 807 -3.68 6.77 -21.54
C SER A 807 -3.10 5.78 -20.53
N PRO A 808 -3.00 4.49 -20.89
CA PRO A 808 -2.50 3.46 -19.99
C PRO A 808 -0.99 3.60 -19.76
N ARG A 809 -0.55 3.35 -18.53
CA ARG A 809 0.86 3.30 -18.10
C ARG A 809 1.35 1.87 -17.82
N THR A 810 0.41 0.93 -17.71
CA THR A 810 0.68 -0.49 -17.42
C THR A 810 -0.15 -1.39 -18.34
N LEU A 811 0.23 -2.66 -18.49
CA LEU A 811 -0.54 -3.63 -19.28
C LEU A 811 -1.94 -3.92 -18.69
N ALA A 812 -2.10 -3.83 -17.38
CA ALA A 812 -3.40 -3.93 -16.72
C ALA A 812 -4.32 -2.78 -17.14
N GLU A 813 -3.80 -1.55 -17.16
CA GLU A 813 -4.54 -0.38 -17.64
C GLU A 813 -4.86 -0.46 -19.15
N VAL A 814 -4.03 -1.14 -19.96
CA VAL A 814 -4.36 -1.44 -21.37
C VAL A 814 -5.62 -2.32 -21.44
N ALA A 815 -5.70 -3.36 -20.61
CA ALA A 815 -6.88 -4.23 -20.57
C ALA A 815 -8.14 -3.49 -20.07
N GLU A 816 -8.00 -2.55 -19.14
CA GLU A 816 -9.09 -1.67 -18.69
C GLU A 816 -9.52 -0.68 -19.77
N CYS A 817 -8.58 -0.19 -20.59
CA CYS A 817 -8.88 0.64 -21.75
C CYS A 817 -9.75 -0.12 -22.76
N ILE A 818 -9.45 -1.40 -23.01
CA ILE A 818 -10.26 -2.27 -23.90
C ILE A 818 -11.70 -2.39 -23.38
N VAL A 819 -11.89 -2.64 -22.08
CA VAL A 819 -13.21 -2.70 -21.45
C VAL A 819 -13.92 -1.35 -21.52
N SER A 820 -13.22 -0.26 -21.25
CA SER A 820 -13.79 1.09 -21.29
C SER A 820 -14.28 1.47 -22.69
N VAL A 821 -13.54 1.09 -23.74
CA VAL A 821 -13.96 1.24 -25.14
C VAL A 821 -15.17 0.35 -25.42
N GLY A 822 -15.14 -0.90 -24.98
CA GLY A 822 -16.25 -1.85 -25.09
C GLY A 822 -17.54 -1.31 -24.47
N ASP A 823 -17.50 -0.88 -23.21
CA ASP A 823 -18.64 -0.32 -22.50
C ASP A 823 -19.13 0.98 -23.18
N ALA A 824 -18.22 1.86 -23.59
CA ALA A 824 -18.58 3.09 -24.31
C ALA A 824 -19.20 2.84 -25.68
N ALA A 825 -18.88 1.71 -26.30
CA ALA A 825 -19.40 1.29 -27.59
C ALA A 825 -20.55 0.27 -27.47
N GLY A 826 -20.97 -0.16 -26.29
CA GLY A 826 -21.98 -1.21 -26.14
C GLY A 826 -21.53 -2.59 -26.65
N ALA A 827 -20.23 -2.88 -26.58
CA ALA A 827 -19.58 -4.18 -26.82
C ALA A 827 -18.81 -4.64 -25.55
N GLY A 828 -19.39 -4.37 -24.37
CA GLY A 828 -18.77 -4.70 -23.08
C GLY A 828 -18.61 -6.20 -22.85
N GLY A 829 -19.47 -7.04 -23.46
CA GLY A 829 -19.35 -8.51 -23.39
C GLY A 829 -18.13 -9.02 -24.16
N GLU A 830 -17.95 -8.55 -25.39
CA GLU A 830 -16.80 -8.85 -26.24
C GLU A 830 -15.50 -8.31 -25.64
N ALA A 831 -15.54 -7.14 -25.00
CA ALA A 831 -14.37 -6.57 -24.34
C ALA A 831 -13.94 -7.33 -23.10
N ARG A 832 -14.88 -7.88 -22.33
CA ARG A 832 -14.58 -8.77 -21.22
C ARG A 832 -14.04 -10.11 -21.70
N ALA A 833 -14.46 -10.60 -22.88
CA ALA A 833 -13.91 -11.80 -23.51
C ALA A 833 -12.43 -11.66 -23.95
N LEU A 834 -11.94 -10.43 -24.15
CA LEU A 834 -10.53 -10.13 -24.42
C LEU A 834 -9.67 -10.03 -23.14
N ARG A 835 -10.29 -10.03 -21.94
CA ARG A 835 -9.57 -10.12 -20.66
C ARG A 835 -9.34 -11.58 -20.29
N ARG A 836 -8.34 -11.82 -19.44
CA ARG A 836 -8.19 -13.11 -18.76
C ARG A 836 -9.41 -13.31 -17.84
N PRO A 837 -10.21 -14.37 -18.03
CA PRO A 837 -11.40 -14.61 -17.21
C PRO A 837 -11.01 -14.83 -15.75
N ARG A 838 -11.75 -14.25 -14.81
CA ARG A 838 -11.56 -14.48 -13.38
C ARG A 838 -12.34 -15.71 -12.93
N VAL A 839 -11.64 -16.79 -12.61
CA VAL A 839 -12.21 -18.07 -12.22
C VAL A 839 -12.11 -18.24 -10.71
N LEU A 840 -13.25 -18.52 -10.05
CA LEU A 840 -13.27 -18.92 -8.65
C LEU A 840 -13.66 -20.39 -8.53
N LEU A 841 -12.79 -21.20 -7.93
CA LEU A 841 -13.07 -22.61 -7.66
C LEU A 841 -13.17 -22.88 -6.15
N LEU A 842 -14.38 -23.24 -5.71
CA LEU A 842 -14.67 -23.58 -4.32
C LEU A 842 -14.66 -25.10 -4.12
N CYS A 843 -13.70 -25.58 -3.34
CA CYS A 843 -13.57 -26.98 -2.92
C CYS A 843 -14.42 -27.32 -1.68
N GLY A 844 -15.01 -26.33 -1.03
CA GLY A 844 -15.96 -26.49 0.08
C GLY A 844 -17.04 -25.42 0.04
N LEU A 845 -18.28 -25.80 0.39
CA LEU A 845 -19.45 -24.90 0.41
C LEU A 845 -19.96 -24.62 1.84
N ASP A 846 -19.60 -25.46 2.80
CA ASP A 846 -19.81 -25.23 4.23
C ASP A 846 -18.76 -26.01 5.07
N PRO A 847 -17.71 -25.37 5.61
CA PRO A 847 -17.34 -23.97 5.37
C PRO A 847 -16.89 -23.72 3.92
N PHE A 848 -16.89 -22.47 3.47
CA PHE A 848 -16.34 -22.13 2.15
C PHE A 848 -14.82 -22.29 2.13
N VAL A 849 -14.31 -23.04 1.15
CA VAL A 849 -12.89 -23.35 0.99
C VAL A 849 -12.48 -23.16 -0.46
N LEU A 850 -11.44 -22.36 -0.69
CA LEU A 850 -10.77 -22.21 -1.98
C LEU A 850 -9.86 -23.40 -2.26
N GLY A 851 -9.69 -23.73 -3.54
CA GLY A 851 -8.93 -24.91 -3.95
C GLY A 851 -7.45 -24.90 -3.60
N GLY A 852 -6.75 -23.78 -3.77
CA GLY A 852 -5.29 -23.70 -3.60
C GLY A 852 -4.53 -24.80 -4.37
N GLN A 853 -3.34 -25.15 -3.88
CA GLN A 853 -2.40 -26.12 -4.41
C GLN A 853 -2.11 -25.87 -5.89
N TRP A 854 -2.34 -26.85 -6.76
CA TRP A 854 -2.17 -26.73 -8.20
C TRP A 854 -3.37 -26.08 -8.90
N ILE A 855 -4.48 -25.77 -8.21
CA ILE A 855 -5.68 -25.20 -8.86
C ILE A 855 -5.42 -23.80 -9.43
N PRO A 856 -4.79 -22.86 -8.69
CA PRO A 856 -4.39 -21.58 -9.28
C PRO A 856 -3.42 -21.73 -10.45
N ASP A 857 -2.56 -22.76 -10.40
CA ASP A 857 -1.63 -23.08 -11.49
C ASP A 857 -2.37 -23.56 -12.73
N LEU A 858 -3.36 -24.44 -12.59
CA LEU A 858 -4.23 -24.89 -13.67
C LEU A 858 -4.99 -23.71 -14.30
N ILE A 859 -5.55 -22.82 -13.48
CA ILE A 859 -6.25 -21.62 -13.94
C ILE A 859 -5.29 -20.71 -14.73
N ALA A 860 -4.10 -20.45 -14.20
CA ALA A 860 -3.14 -19.53 -14.80
C ALA A 860 -2.46 -20.08 -16.07
N THR A 861 -2.05 -21.35 -16.04
CA THR A 861 -1.21 -21.96 -17.10
C THR A 861 -2.03 -22.63 -18.19
N VAL A 862 -3.01 -23.46 -17.80
CA VAL A 862 -3.82 -24.23 -18.74
C VAL A 862 -4.96 -23.36 -19.27
N CYS A 863 -5.68 -22.69 -18.37
CA CYS A 863 -6.82 -21.87 -18.76
C CYS A 863 -6.41 -20.46 -19.19
N ARG A 864 -5.15 -20.02 -18.98
CA ARG A 864 -4.71 -18.63 -19.23
C ARG A 864 -5.65 -17.59 -18.59
N ALA A 865 -6.25 -17.95 -17.47
CA ALA A 865 -7.21 -17.18 -16.71
C ALA A 865 -6.57 -16.65 -15.41
N GLU A 866 -7.29 -15.83 -14.68
CA GLU A 866 -6.89 -15.35 -13.36
C GLU A 866 -7.68 -16.10 -12.29
N ASP A 867 -7.01 -16.53 -11.21
CA ASP A 867 -7.71 -16.98 -10.02
C ASP A 867 -8.39 -15.76 -9.36
N ALA A 868 -9.72 -15.77 -9.28
CA ALA A 868 -10.50 -14.64 -8.80
C ALA A 868 -10.22 -14.29 -7.32
N SER A 869 -9.68 -15.23 -6.55
CA SER A 869 -9.27 -15.04 -5.16
C SER A 869 -7.85 -14.49 -5.00
N GLY A 870 -7.05 -14.52 -6.07
CA GLY A 870 -5.65 -14.08 -6.06
C GLY A 870 -4.65 -15.11 -5.49
N GLN A 871 -5.11 -16.35 -5.26
CA GLN A 871 -4.21 -17.46 -4.92
C GLN A 871 -3.19 -17.70 -6.04
N LEU A 872 -1.95 -18.04 -5.67
CA LEU A 872 -0.87 -18.41 -6.60
C LEU A 872 -0.67 -19.93 -6.65
N PRO A 873 0.00 -20.44 -7.71
CA PRO A 873 0.47 -21.82 -7.76
C PRO A 873 1.17 -22.24 -6.46
N GLY A 874 0.65 -23.27 -5.81
CA GLY A 874 1.18 -23.84 -4.56
C GLY A 874 0.58 -23.31 -3.26
N ASP A 875 -0.22 -22.23 -3.28
CA ASP A 875 -0.86 -21.69 -2.06
C ASP A 875 -1.76 -22.73 -1.39
N PRO A 876 -1.80 -22.89 -0.05
CA PRO A 876 -2.66 -23.88 0.57
C PRO A 876 -4.16 -23.57 0.35
N PRO A 877 -5.07 -24.56 0.42
CA PRO A 877 -6.51 -24.31 0.43
C PRO A 877 -6.88 -23.32 1.55
N LEU A 878 -7.62 -22.27 1.21
CA LEU A 878 -7.94 -21.17 2.13
C LEU A 878 -9.42 -21.16 2.49
N ARG A 879 -9.74 -21.05 3.79
CA ARG A 879 -11.12 -20.84 4.25
C ARG A 879 -11.51 -19.39 4.04
N VAL A 880 -12.69 -19.18 3.46
CA VAL A 880 -13.22 -17.85 3.16
C VAL A 880 -14.65 -17.71 3.69
N THR A 881 -15.15 -16.48 3.76
CA THR A 881 -16.55 -16.19 4.12
C THR A 881 -17.43 -16.06 2.88
N TRP A 882 -18.75 -16.12 3.06
CA TRP A 882 -19.68 -15.82 1.95
C TRP A 882 -19.46 -14.43 1.37
N SER A 883 -19.22 -13.44 2.24
CA SER A 883 -18.91 -12.07 1.83
C SER A 883 -17.65 -12.01 0.98
N ASP A 884 -16.66 -12.88 1.19
CA ASP A 884 -15.47 -12.95 0.34
C ASP A 884 -15.81 -13.53 -1.04
N VAL A 885 -16.65 -14.57 -1.09
CA VAL A 885 -17.13 -15.18 -2.33
C VAL A 885 -17.84 -14.15 -3.22
N ILE A 886 -18.74 -13.33 -2.65
CA ILE A 886 -19.38 -12.22 -3.38
C ILE A 886 -18.33 -11.17 -3.83
N ARG A 887 -17.38 -10.83 -2.96
CA ARG A 887 -16.35 -9.80 -3.23
C ARG A 887 -15.34 -10.20 -4.29
N PHE A 888 -15.06 -11.48 -4.48
CA PHE A 888 -14.16 -11.96 -5.54
C PHE A 888 -14.67 -11.62 -6.95
N ALA A 889 -15.99 -11.39 -7.07
CA ALA A 889 -16.67 -11.03 -8.32
C ALA A 889 -16.17 -11.89 -9.51
N PRO A 890 -16.24 -13.23 -9.41
CA PRO A 890 -15.75 -14.08 -10.47
C PRO A 890 -16.57 -13.93 -11.74
N ASP A 891 -15.90 -14.01 -12.89
CA ASP A 891 -16.55 -14.15 -14.20
C ASP A 891 -17.09 -15.58 -14.38
N LEU A 892 -16.43 -16.57 -13.74
CA LEU A 892 -16.83 -17.97 -13.75
C LEU A 892 -16.70 -18.59 -12.35
N LEU A 893 -17.76 -19.26 -11.87
CA LEU A 893 -17.81 -19.91 -10.57
C LEU A 893 -17.89 -21.43 -10.71
N VAL A 894 -16.89 -22.15 -10.20
CA VAL A 894 -16.86 -23.62 -10.13
C VAL A 894 -17.06 -24.08 -8.69
N LEU A 895 -18.16 -24.78 -8.43
CA LEU A 895 -18.46 -25.43 -7.17
C LEU A 895 -18.03 -26.90 -7.26
N SER A 896 -17.02 -27.28 -6.50
CA SER A 896 -16.46 -28.64 -6.54
C SER A 896 -16.20 -29.18 -5.13
N PRO A 897 -17.26 -29.37 -4.31
CA PRO A 897 -17.12 -29.75 -2.91
C PRO A 897 -16.50 -31.14 -2.71
N CYS A 898 -15.60 -31.25 -1.73
CA CYS A 898 -14.92 -32.50 -1.39
C CYS A 898 -15.89 -33.69 -1.17
N SER A 899 -15.52 -34.86 -1.69
CA SER A 899 -16.22 -36.15 -1.52
C SER A 899 -17.67 -36.21 -2.02
N ARG A 900 -18.07 -35.32 -2.94
CA ARG A 900 -19.42 -35.31 -3.53
C ARG A 900 -19.37 -35.30 -5.05
N SER A 901 -20.28 -36.05 -5.67
CA SER A 901 -20.56 -35.92 -7.10
C SER A 901 -21.36 -34.64 -7.36
N PRO A 902 -21.39 -34.12 -8.61
CA PRO A 902 -22.18 -32.95 -8.96
C PRO A 902 -23.65 -33.05 -8.54
N GLY A 903 -24.28 -34.22 -8.73
CA GLY A 903 -25.66 -34.46 -8.30
C GLY A 903 -25.86 -34.39 -6.78
N ASN A 904 -24.88 -34.86 -6.00
CA ASN A 904 -24.92 -34.80 -4.53
C ASN A 904 -24.62 -33.39 -3.99
N ALA A 905 -23.88 -32.59 -4.75
CA ALA A 905 -23.56 -31.20 -4.42
C ALA A 905 -24.69 -30.22 -4.81
N LEU A 906 -25.62 -30.64 -5.67
CA LEU A 906 -26.70 -29.80 -6.19
C LEU A 906 -27.54 -29.14 -5.09
N GLY A 907 -27.92 -29.89 -4.04
CA GLY A 907 -28.72 -29.32 -2.95
C GLY A 907 -28.02 -28.17 -2.21
N GLU A 908 -26.71 -28.27 -2.01
CA GLU A 908 -25.91 -27.22 -1.36
C GLU A 908 -25.67 -26.03 -2.28
N ALA A 909 -25.44 -26.29 -3.57
CA ALA A 909 -25.34 -25.24 -4.58
C ALA A 909 -26.64 -24.44 -4.71
N LEU A 910 -27.80 -25.11 -4.69
CA LEU A 910 -29.12 -24.44 -4.72
C LEU A 910 -29.34 -23.59 -3.47
N ALA A 911 -28.88 -24.04 -2.30
CA ALA A 911 -28.99 -23.25 -1.06
C ALA A 911 -28.21 -21.92 -1.14
N LEU A 912 -27.14 -21.84 -1.94
CA LEU A 912 -26.40 -20.59 -2.16
C LEU A 912 -27.24 -19.51 -2.82
N SER A 913 -28.24 -19.88 -3.62
CA SER A 913 -29.13 -18.92 -4.31
C SER A 913 -29.96 -18.05 -3.37
N THR A 914 -30.17 -18.51 -2.15
CA THR A 914 -30.91 -17.80 -1.10
C THR A 914 -30.03 -16.83 -0.32
N ARG A 915 -28.71 -16.86 -0.51
CA ARG A 915 -27.78 -16.02 0.24
C ARG A 915 -27.68 -14.60 -0.38
N PRO A 916 -27.58 -13.54 0.44
CA PRO A 916 -27.49 -12.17 -0.06
C PRO A 916 -26.31 -11.97 -1.02
N GLY A 917 -26.54 -11.26 -2.13
CA GLY A 917 -25.51 -10.95 -3.12
C GLY A 917 -25.29 -12.00 -4.21
N TRP A 918 -25.87 -13.21 -4.11
CA TRP A 918 -25.77 -14.24 -5.14
C TRP A 918 -26.17 -13.74 -6.52
N TRP A 919 -27.38 -13.19 -6.64
CA TRP A 919 -27.94 -12.71 -7.91
C TRP A 919 -27.22 -11.49 -8.49
N GLY A 920 -26.40 -10.80 -7.69
CA GLY A 920 -25.56 -9.68 -8.15
C GLY A 920 -24.17 -10.09 -8.61
N MET A 921 -23.80 -11.37 -8.48
CA MET A 921 -22.46 -11.86 -8.84
C MET A 921 -22.29 -11.96 -10.37
N PRO A 922 -21.15 -11.53 -10.95
CA PRO A 922 -20.95 -11.56 -12.40
C PRO A 922 -21.14 -12.95 -13.02
N ALA A 923 -20.55 -14.00 -12.41
CA ALA A 923 -20.73 -15.39 -12.84
C ALA A 923 -22.21 -15.84 -12.85
N VAL A 924 -23.01 -15.40 -11.87
CA VAL A 924 -24.43 -15.76 -11.77
C VAL A 924 -25.23 -15.03 -12.86
N ALA A 925 -25.00 -13.72 -13.02
CA ALA A 925 -25.65 -12.91 -14.04
C ALA A 925 -25.30 -13.38 -15.47
N ALA A 926 -24.07 -13.85 -15.68
CA ALA A 926 -23.61 -14.42 -16.95
C ALA A 926 -24.04 -15.87 -17.17
N ARG A 927 -24.65 -16.52 -16.17
CA ARG A 927 -25.01 -17.95 -16.17
C ARG A 927 -23.79 -18.88 -16.32
N GLU A 928 -22.65 -18.43 -15.81
CA GLU A 928 -21.35 -19.13 -15.78
C GLU A 928 -21.08 -19.72 -14.39
N VAL A 929 -22.05 -20.50 -13.91
CA VAL A 929 -21.96 -21.25 -12.64
C VAL A 929 -22.01 -22.75 -12.93
N TYR A 930 -21.01 -23.46 -12.42
CA TYR A 930 -20.81 -24.88 -12.67
C TYR A 930 -20.69 -25.65 -11.37
N ILE A 931 -21.23 -26.87 -11.35
CA ILE A 931 -21.00 -27.85 -10.30
C ILE A 931 -20.19 -28.98 -10.91
N ALA A 932 -18.97 -29.19 -10.44
CA ALA A 932 -18.03 -30.12 -11.06
C ALA A 932 -17.56 -31.18 -10.05
N ASP A 933 -17.31 -32.39 -10.56
CA ASP A 933 -16.80 -33.51 -9.75
C ASP A 933 -15.44 -33.14 -9.15
N HIS A 934 -15.35 -33.21 -7.82
CA HIS A 934 -14.12 -32.91 -7.08
C HIS A 934 -12.95 -33.81 -7.49
N GLY A 935 -13.21 -35.04 -7.94
CA GLY A 935 -12.19 -35.96 -8.45
C GLY A 935 -11.41 -35.42 -9.65
N LEU A 936 -11.94 -34.44 -10.38
CA LEU A 936 -11.25 -33.78 -11.49
C LEU A 936 -10.09 -32.89 -11.02
N PHE A 937 -10.22 -32.28 -9.83
CA PHE A 937 -9.30 -31.24 -9.36
C PHE A 937 -8.49 -31.63 -8.13
N SER A 938 -8.84 -32.72 -7.44
CA SER A 938 -8.32 -33.03 -6.09
C SER A 938 -7.28 -34.13 -5.99
N ARG A 939 -7.10 -34.94 -7.05
CA ARG A 939 -6.22 -36.13 -7.00
C ARG A 939 -4.95 -35.90 -7.82
N PRO A 940 -3.75 -35.87 -7.20
CA PRO A 940 -2.51 -35.74 -7.95
C PRO A 940 -2.26 -37.03 -8.74
N GLY A 941 -2.56 -37.01 -10.04
CA GLY A 941 -2.41 -38.14 -10.94
C GLY A 941 -2.76 -37.79 -12.39
N PRO A 942 -2.52 -38.72 -13.35
CA PRO A 942 -2.68 -38.45 -14.77
C PRO A 942 -4.08 -37.94 -15.16
N GLY A 943 -5.11 -38.39 -14.46
CA GLY A 943 -6.49 -37.97 -14.69
C GLY A 943 -6.76 -36.48 -14.42
N MET A 944 -6.08 -35.88 -13.44
CA MET A 944 -6.17 -34.44 -13.18
C MET A 944 -5.42 -33.64 -14.25
N ALA A 945 -4.19 -34.07 -14.58
CA ALA A 945 -3.34 -33.38 -15.56
C ALA A 945 -3.89 -33.45 -17.00
N THR A 946 -4.66 -34.49 -17.33
CA THR A 946 -5.32 -34.63 -18.64
C THR A 946 -6.77 -34.17 -18.57
N ARG A 947 -7.66 -34.92 -17.92
CA ARG A 947 -9.11 -34.65 -17.92
C ARG A 947 -9.50 -33.43 -17.08
N GLY A 948 -8.92 -33.25 -15.90
CA GLY A 948 -9.25 -32.11 -15.02
C GLY A 948 -8.89 -30.78 -15.66
N ALA A 949 -7.68 -30.70 -16.21
CA ALA A 949 -7.16 -29.55 -16.94
C ALA A 949 -7.98 -29.25 -18.21
N GLU A 950 -8.30 -30.26 -19.02
CA GLU A 950 -9.14 -30.12 -20.22
C GLU A 950 -10.56 -29.64 -19.89
N VAL A 951 -11.19 -30.20 -18.86
CA VAL A 951 -12.53 -29.79 -18.42
C VAL A 951 -12.50 -28.33 -17.95
N LEU A 952 -11.54 -27.94 -17.12
CA LEU A 952 -11.45 -26.55 -16.64
C LEU A 952 -11.22 -25.56 -17.80
N ALA A 953 -10.35 -25.89 -18.76
CA ALA A 953 -10.12 -25.07 -19.94
C ALA A 953 -11.40 -24.92 -20.81
N ARG A 954 -12.16 -26.00 -20.99
CA ARG A 954 -13.46 -25.93 -21.69
C ARG A 954 -14.46 -25.06 -20.95
N LEU A 955 -14.49 -25.10 -19.60
CA LEU A 955 -15.41 -24.28 -18.81
C LEU A 955 -15.13 -22.80 -19.05
N VAL A 956 -13.85 -22.43 -19.08
CA VAL A 956 -13.41 -21.04 -19.25
C VAL A 956 -13.62 -20.52 -20.67
N TRP A 957 -13.35 -21.32 -21.70
CA TRP A 957 -13.32 -20.85 -23.11
C TRP A 957 -14.47 -21.33 -23.99
N GLY A 958 -15.31 -22.24 -23.50
CA GLY A 958 -16.50 -22.72 -24.22
C GLY A 958 -16.18 -23.26 -25.63
N PRO A 959 -16.93 -22.85 -26.68
CA PRO A 959 -16.73 -23.30 -28.06
C PRO A 959 -15.34 -23.02 -28.65
N GLY A 960 -14.56 -22.10 -28.06
CA GLY A 960 -13.19 -21.80 -28.48
C GLY A 960 -12.16 -22.87 -28.11
N ALA A 961 -12.56 -23.93 -27.39
CA ALA A 961 -11.70 -25.04 -27.01
C ALA A 961 -11.70 -26.20 -28.04
N GLU A 962 -11.62 -25.86 -29.33
CA GLU A 962 -11.59 -26.86 -30.42
C GLU A 962 -10.33 -27.74 -30.30
N GLY A 963 -10.52 -29.06 -30.19
CA GLY A 963 -9.43 -30.05 -30.09
C GLY A 963 -9.29 -30.78 -28.74
N LEU A 964 -9.99 -30.35 -27.68
CA LEU A 964 -9.98 -31.03 -26.37
C LEU A 964 -10.92 -32.26 -26.36
N GLY A 965 -10.71 -33.25 -25.49
CA GLY A 965 -11.60 -34.42 -25.35
C GLY A 965 -13.00 -34.05 -24.80
N PRO A 966 -14.05 -34.89 -24.98
CA PRO A 966 -15.39 -34.61 -24.48
C PRO A 966 -15.44 -34.56 -22.94
N CYS A 967 -16.34 -33.74 -22.37
CA CYS A 967 -16.57 -33.74 -20.93
C CYS A 967 -17.16 -35.11 -20.51
N PRO A 968 -16.66 -35.75 -19.44
CA PRO A 968 -17.24 -37.00 -18.98
C PRO A 968 -18.71 -36.79 -18.56
N GLN A 969 -19.60 -37.66 -19.06
CA GLN A 969 -21.04 -37.53 -18.81
C GLN A 969 -21.34 -37.47 -17.30
N GLY A 970 -22.03 -36.42 -16.87
CA GLY A 970 -22.44 -36.23 -15.46
C GLY A 970 -21.32 -35.75 -14.54
N ALA A 971 -20.13 -35.44 -15.06
CA ALA A 971 -19.04 -34.89 -14.27
C ALA A 971 -19.16 -33.38 -14.04
N VAL A 972 -19.99 -32.68 -14.82
CA VAL A 972 -20.27 -31.26 -14.66
C VAL A 972 -21.75 -30.96 -14.89
N LEU A 973 -22.34 -30.12 -14.03
CA LEU A 973 -23.65 -29.50 -14.23
C LEU A 973 -23.46 -28.00 -14.46
N LYS A 974 -24.13 -27.43 -15.47
CA LYS A 974 -24.14 -25.98 -15.74
C LYS A 974 -25.48 -25.39 -15.33
N MET A 975 -25.44 -24.20 -14.71
CA MET A 975 -26.65 -23.41 -14.45
C MET A 975 -27.28 -22.95 -15.77
N ARG A 976 -28.49 -23.41 -16.07
CA ARG A 976 -29.35 -22.98 -17.17
C ARG A 976 -30.79 -22.81 -16.65
N PRO A 977 -31.24 -21.57 -16.34
CA PRO A 977 -32.62 -21.33 -15.97
C PRO A 977 -33.59 -21.67 -17.12
N PRO A 978 -34.79 -22.23 -16.84
CA PRO A 978 -35.83 -22.44 -17.84
C PRO A 978 -36.27 -21.11 -18.49
N GLU A 979 -36.64 -21.16 -19.78
CA GLU A 979 -37.14 -19.98 -20.48
C GLU A 979 -38.42 -19.43 -19.82
N GLY A 980 -38.46 -18.11 -19.57
CA GLY A 980 -39.65 -17.42 -19.04
C GLY A 980 -39.78 -17.39 -17.51
N VAL A 981 -38.79 -17.87 -16.75
CA VAL A 981 -38.78 -17.74 -15.28
C VAL A 981 -38.10 -16.43 -14.87
N GLU A 982 -38.77 -15.61 -14.04
CA GLU A 982 -38.18 -14.39 -13.48
C GLU A 982 -37.01 -14.73 -12.55
N GLU A 983 -35.84 -14.13 -12.82
CA GLU A 983 -34.64 -14.23 -11.98
C GLU A 983 -34.83 -13.35 -10.73
N GLY A 984 -34.76 -13.93 -9.53
CA GLY A 984 -35.02 -13.20 -8.28
C GLY A 984 -34.90 -14.06 -7.01
N PRO A 985 -35.17 -13.50 -5.81
CA PRO A 985 -34.93 -14.16 -4.51
C PRO A 985 -35.75 -15.43 -4.25
N ALA A 986 -36.60 -15.86 -5.18
CA ALA A 986 -37.21 -17.17 -5.14
C ALA A 986 -36.11 -18.24 -5.26
N ALA A 987 -36.14 -19.25 -4.39
CA ALA A 987 -35.11 -20.28 -4.35
C ALA A 987 -34.96 -20.96 -5.72
N MET A 988 -33.71 -21.09 -6.21
CA MET A 988 -33.44 -21.90 -7.40
C MET A 988 -33.95 -23.33 -7.21
N GLU A 989 -34.51 -23.91 -8.27
CA GLU A 989 -35.01 -25.28 -8.26
C GLU A 989 -34.03 -26.24 -8.94
N ARG A 990 -34.17 -27.56 -8.68
CA ARG A 990 -33.27 -28.59 -9.26
C ARG A 990 -33.19 -28.56 -10.78
N GLY A 991 -34.24 -28.11 -11.47
CA GLY A 991 -34.27 -28.01 -12.94
C GLY A 991 -33.37 -26.92 -13.54
N TRP A 992 -32.75 -26.07 -12.71
CA TRP A 992 -31.87 -25.00 -13.15
C TRP A 992 -30.44 -25.44 -13.42
N PHE A 993 -30.07 -26.66 -13.05
CA PHE A 993 -28.75 -27.23 -13.36
C PHE A 993 -28.93 -28.43 -14.29
N VAL A 994 -28.35 -28.34 -15.48
CA VAL A 994 -28.41 -29.39 -16.49
C VAL A 994 -27.03 -29.98 -16.74
N ASN A 995 -26.97 -31.21 -17.23
CA ASN A 995 -25.70 -31.82 -17.62
C ASN A 995 -25.03 -30.94 -18.68
N TRP A 996 -23.74 -30.67 -18.48
CA TRP A 996 -22.98 -29.85 -19.39
C TRP A 996 -22.34 -30.74 -20.46
N ASP A 997 -23.07 -30.87 -21.58
CA ASP A 997 -22.67 -31.67 -22.74
C ASP A 997 -21.55 -31.02 -23.57
#